data_AF-A0A059AN75-F1
#
_entry.id   AF-A0A059AN75-F1
#
_cell.length_a   1.000
_cell.length_b   1.000
_cell.length_c   1.000
_cell.angle_alpha   90.00
_cell.angle_beta   90.00
_cell.angle_gamma   90.00
#
_symmetry.space_group_name_H-M   'P 1'
#
loop_
_entity.id
_entity.type
_entity.pdbx_description
1 polymer ?
#
loop_
_entity_poly.entity_id
_entity_poly.type
_entity_poly.pdbx_seq_one_letter_code
_entity_poly.pdbx_strand_id
1 'polypeptide(L)'
;MWKGKDPLSIGSVPRQTFSTSQETSVRYRHVRFEAAIIVRSFLHDDDVLFSRPKAQKKLDVLRIFRSPPRRFSTSSQCAATVPTSEKGPILMERADEPEPLKVTFGGPAKYFTDAAPIGNGRLGAMVWGGVASELLQLNEDTLWTGTPGNYTDPRVPAVLADVRKLVDDGEYADATAAAVNLLGNLSEAYQLLGDLKLDFDYLHLTYAEETYSRELDLNTATVRVGYSVGNVQFSREYFSSYPDQVIVMKISASKSGYVSFTVSLDSQLQHHSYVEGSNQIIMEGSCPGKRIPPEVNDNDPKGIQFCSILDLKISDERGTISILEDKKLKVEGSDWAILRLVAASSFDGPLTNPSESKKDPTADAVRALKSIRNLSYAELYAHHLSDYQNLFQRVSLKLRKSSSSPSAMGNASLVTGEPSSITDPCNKGNESGKITTADRIKSFANDEDPFLVELLFQFGRYLLISCSRPGTQVANLQGIWNKDVAPKWDSAPHMNINLEMNYWPCLPCNLAECQEALFDFLSSLSVNGSETAKVNYGARGWVVHHKTDIWAKSSPVSGDVVWAMWAMGGAWLCTHLWEHYKYTMDKEFLRNKAYPLLEGCALFLLDWLIEGPDGYLETNPSTSPEHSFIAPNGKPASVSYSTTMDMAIIKEVFSGVVAAAEVLGYTNSDLVNKVQKAQTRLRPIKIAMDGSIMEWVCGGLNAFCSSSSSAQEQSL
;
A
#
# COMPACT_ATOMS: atom_id res chain seq x y z
N MET A 1 -50.42 -43.71 43.62
CA MET A 1 -50.34 -42.24 43.70
C MET A 1 -50.44 -41.71 42.28
N TRP A 2 -51.50 -40.97 41.98
CA TRP A 2 -52.26 -41.06 40.73
C TRP A 2 -52.05 -39.88 39.77
N LYS A 3 -51.70 -40.24 38.52
CA LYS A 3 -52.39 -39.90 37.24
C LYS A 3 -52.29 -38.44 36.74
N GLY A 4 -52.14 -38.16 35.44
CA GLY A 4 -52.18 -38.90 34.16
C GLY A 4 -51.90 -37.85 33.05
N LYS A 5 -51.85 -38.09 31.74
CA LYS A 5 -52.30 -39.14 30.83
C LYS A 5 -51.64 -38.83 29.45
N ASP A 6 -51.14 -39.84 28.76
CA ASP A 6 -51.07 -39.94 27.28
C ASP A 6 -52.49 -39.99 26.67
N PRO A 7 -52.70 -40.12 25.33
CA PRO A 7 -51.94 -39.72 24.13
C PRO A 7 -52.87 -39.01 23.10
N LEU A 8 -52.41 -38.68 21.88
CA LEU A 8 -53.13 -38.99 20.63
C LEU A 8 -52.30 -38.68 19.38
N SER A 9 -51.92 -39.76 18.69
CA SER A 9 -51.56 -39.81 17.27
C SER A 9 -52.79 -39.68 16.38
N ILE A 10 -52.66 -39.11 15.18
CA ILE A 10 -53.32 -39.38 13.86
C ILE A 10 -52.72 -38.31 12.92
N GLY A 11 -52.23 -38.51 11.71
CA GLY A 11 -52.21 -39.62 10.76
C GLY A 11 -51.50 -39.13 9.49
N SER A 12 -50.99 -40.07 8.71
CA SER A 12 -50.20 -39.92 7.49
C SER A 12 -51.02 -39.65 6.21
N VAL A 13 -50.51 -38.72 5.35
CA VAL A 13 -50.37 -38.81 3.84
C VAL A 13 -51.69 -38.79 3.00
N PRO A 14 -51.79 -38.27 1.73
CA PRO A 14 -50.77 -38.06 0.68
C PRO A 14 -50.78 -36.73 -0.13
N ARG A 15 -49.69 -36.62 -0.91
CA ARG A 15 -49.43 -35.84 -2.12
C ARG A 15 -50.67 -35.50 -2.98
N GLN A 16 -50.72 -34.26 -3.45
CA GLN A 16 -51.23 -33.94 -4.79
C GLN A 16 -50.18 -33.15 -5.57
N THR A 17 -49.82 -33.74 -6.70
CA THR A 17 -49.08 -33.18 -7.83
C THR A 17 -49.87 -32.05 -8.50
N PHE A 18 -49.20 -30.93 -8.79
CA PHE A 18 -49.58 -30.07 -9.91
C PHE A 18 -48.36 -29.79 -10.77
N SER A 19 -48.46 -30.24 -12.02
CA SER A 19 -47.59 -29.83 -13.12
C SER A 19 -48.06 -28.47 -13.62
N THR A 20 -47.15 -27.52 -13.77
CA THR A 20 -47.27 -26.46 -14.78
C THR A 20 -45.88 -26.04 -15.21
N SER A 21 -45.59 -26.34 -16.47
CA SER A 21 -44.56 -25.73 -17.30
C SER A 21 -44.81 -24.22 -17.40
N GLN A 22 -43.86 -23.38 -16.99
CA GLN A 22 -43.70 -22.04 -17.56
C GLN A 22 -42.22 -21.63 -17.54
N GLU A 23 -41.70 -21.44 -18.74
CA GLU A 23 -40.45 -20.74 -19.01
C GLU A 23 -40.55 -19.25 -18.62
N THR A 24 -39.37 -18.66 -18.40
CA THR A 24 -39.04 -17.21 -18.46
C THR A 24 -39.48 -16.28 -17.33
N SER A 25 -38.56 -15.98 -16.42
CA SER A 25 -37.70 -14.78 -16.50
C SER A 25 -37.07 -14.48 -15.12
N VAL A 26 -35.80 -14.83 -14.95
CA VAL A 26 -35.05 -14.47 -13.74
C VAL A 26 -34.70 -12.99 -13.84
N ARG A 27 -35.36 -12.15 -13.03
CA ARG A 27 -34.94 -10.76 -12.80
C ARG A 27 -33.64 -10.76 -11.99
N TYR A 28 -32.55 -10.35 -12.61
CA TYR A 28 -31.32 -9.99 -11.90
C TYR A 28 -31.62 -8.88 -10.89
N ARG A 29 -31.52 -9.18 -9.59
CA ARG A 29 -31.32 -8.14 -8.58
C ARG A 29 -29.86 -7.72 -8.65
N HIS A 30 -29.60 -6.47 -9.00
CA HIS A 30 -28.29 -5.85 -8.83
C HIS A 30 -27.93 -5.85 -7.34
N VAL A 31 -27.01 -6.72 -6.96
CA VAL A 31 -26.27 -6.61 -5.70
C VAL A 31 -25.16 -5.58 -5.95
N ARG A 32 -25.28 -4.41 -5.31
CA ARG A 32 -24.19 -3.44 -5.22
C ARG A 32 -23.12 -4.03 -4.32
N PHE A 33 -21.93 -4.25 -4.86
CA PHE A 33 -20.73 -4.43 -4.05
C PHE A 33 -20.27 -3.02 -3.62
N GLU A 34 -20.50 -2.68 -2.36
CA GLU A 34 -19.76 -1.58 -1.71
C GLU A 34 -18.45 -2.17 -1.18
N ALA A 35 -17.36 -1.93 -1.91
CA ALA A 35 -16.01 -2.06 -1.35
C ALA A 35 -15.79 -0.86 -0.42
N ALA A 36 -16.25 -0.98 0.82
CA ALA A 36 -16.12 0.03 1.86
C ALA A 36 -15.62 -0.58 3.17
N ILE A 37 -14.45 -1.22 3.11
CA ILE A 37 -13.66 -1.57 4.30
C ILE A 37 -12.22 -1.14 3.98
N ILE A 38 -11.85 0.04 4.50
CA ILE A 38 -10.49 0.60 4.76
C ILE A 38 -10.58 2.13 4.91
N VAL A 39 -11.58 2.81 4.35
CA VAL A 39 -11.71 4.29 4.51
C VAL A 39 -12.44 4.71 5.81
N ARG A 40 -13.09 3.79 6.53
CA ARG A 40 -13.89 4.13 7.74
C ARG A 40 -13.12 4.17 9.07
N SER A 41 -11.80 3.97 9.08
CA SER A 41 -10.98 4.00 10.31
C SER A 41 -10.17 5.28 10.51
N PHE A 42 -10.37 6.30 9.66
CA PHE A 42 -9.62 7.56 9.70
C PHE A 42 -10.45 8.81 9.98
N LEU A 43 -11.76 8.69 10.23
CA LEU A 43 -12.61 9.83 10.61
C LEU A 43 -13.65 9.39 11.66
N HIS A 44 -13.37 9.61 12.93
CA HIS A 44 -14.39 9.78 13.97
C HIS A 44 -14.03 11.02 14.76
N ASP A 45 -14.71 12.12 14.42
CA ASP A 45 -15.32 13.03 15.38
C ASP A 45 -16.56 13.68 14.73
N ASP A 46 -17.60 13.78 15.55
CA ASP A 46 -18.88 14.50 15.44
C ASP A 46 -20.09 13.93 14.65
N ASP A 47 -21.18 13.82 15.44
CA ASP A 47 -22.57 13.49 15.14
C ASP A 47 -23.23 14.40 14.09
N VAL A 48 -23.74 13.83 12.99
CA VAL A 48 -24.91 14.40 12.29
C VAL A 48 -25.78 13.30 11.64
N LEU A 49 -27.00 13.15 12.17
CA LEU A 49 -28.14 12.43 11.57
C LEU A 49 -28.61 13.11 10.28
N PHE A 50 -28.63 12.44 9.12
CA PHE A 50 -29.56 12.80 8.03
C PHE A 50 -30.01 11.63 7.15
N SER A 51 -31.28 11.75 6.74
CA SER A 51 -32.14 10.83 6.02
C SER A 51 -31.92 10.82 4.50
N ARG A 52 -32.19 9.67 3.87
CA ARG A 52 -32.04 9.43 2.41
C ARG A 52 -33.27 9.85 1.60
N PRO A 53 -33.11 10.46 0.40
CA PRO A 53 -34.10 10.41 -0.66
C PRO A 53 -33.71 9.42 -1.77
N LYS A 54 -34.71 8.69 -2.30
CA LYS A 54 -34.60 7.78 -3.44
C LYS A 54 -34.70 8.56 -4.76
N ALA A 55 -33.80 8.31 -5.70
CA ALA A 55 -34.03 8.61 -7.12
C ALA A 55 -33.40 7.51 -8.00
N GLN A 56 -34.19 6.98 -8.92
CA GLN A 56 -33.89 5.84 -9.77
C GLN A 56 -33.96 6.29 -11.23
N LYS A 57 -32.87 6.15 -11.99
CA LYS A 57 -32.87 6.34 -13.45
C LYS A 57 -32.20 5.15 -14.14
N LYS A 58 -32.83 4.77 -15.25
CA LYS A 58 -32.60 3.57 -16.08
C LYS A 58 -31.26 3.65 -16.82
N LEU A 59 -30.61 2.50 -16.98
CA LEU A 59 -29.43 2.30 -17.82
C LEU A 59 -29.83 1.43 -19.03
N ASP A 60 -29.59 1.93 -20.24
CA ASP A 60 -29.75 1.17 -21.49
C ASP A 60 -28.45 0.43 -21.85
N VAL A 61 -28.59 -0.84 -22.22
CA VAL A 61 -27.50 -1.78 -22.54
C VAL A 61 -27.19 -1.73 -24.03
N LEU A 62 -25.97 -1.34 -24.41
CA LEU A 62 -25.47 -1.47 -25.79
C LEU A 62 -24.51 -2.66 -25.90
N ARG A 63 -24.86 -3.64 -26.75
CA ARG A 63 -24.01 -4.78 -27.14
C ARG A 63 -22.96 -4.32 -28.17
N ILE A 64 -21.69 -4.62 -27.93
CA ILE A 64 -20.60 -4.45 -28.91
C ILE A 64 -20.17 -5.83 -29.41
N PHE A 65 -20.25 -6.03 -30.74
CA PHE A 65 -19.70 -7.19 -31.44
C PHE A 65 -18.19 -7.04 -31.66
N ARG A 66 -17.44 -8.12 -31.41
CA ARG A 66 -16.00 -8.24 -31.67
C ARG A 66 -15.72 -8.39 -33.18
N SER A 67 -14.69 -7.71 -33.68
CA SER A 67 -14.03 -7.99 -34.96
C SER A 67 -12.52 -8.22 -34.73
N PRO A 68 -11.87 -9.14 -35.47
CA PRO A 68 -10.49 -9.57 -35.22
C PRO A 68 -9.42 -8.64 -35.85
N PRO A 69 -8.15 -8.71 -35.41
CA PRO A 69 -7.12 -7.74 -35.76
C PRO A 69 -6.52 -7.96 -37.15
N ARG A 70 -6.24 -6.87 -37.88
CA ARG A 70 -5.46 -6.88 -39.13
C ARG A 70 -3.97 -6.67 -38.84
N ARG A 71 -3.15 -7.46 -39.54
CA ARG A 71 -1.68 -7.44 -39.56
C ARG A 71 -1.16 -6.12 -40.16
N PHE A 72 -0.08 -5.59 -39.59
CA PHE A 72 0.74 -4.56 -40.21
C PHE A 72 1.94 -5.20 -40.92
N SER A 73 2.14 -4.84 -42.20
CA SER A 73 3.36 -5.10 -42.96
C SER A 73 4.09 -3.78 -43.20
N THR A 74 5.41 -3.82 -43.02
CA THR A 74 6.38 -2.77 -43.27
C THR A 74 6.59 -2.48 -44.76
N SER A 75 6.70 -1.22 -45.16
CA SER A 75 7.50 -0.82 -46.32
C SER A 75 7.86 0.68 -46.34
N SER A 76 9.17 0.92 -46.32
CA SER A 76 9.98 1.84 -47.15
C SER A 76 9.55 3.28 -47.48
N GLN A 77 10.54 4.16 -47.28
CA GLN A 77 10.71 5.55 -47.70
C GLN A 77 10.29 5.87 -49.15
N CYS A 78 9.80 7.10 -49.35
CA CYS A 78 10.07 7.93 -50.53
C CYS A 78 9.96 9.42 -50.17
N ALA A 79 10.96 10.19 -50.59
CA ALA A 79 11.02 11.65 -50.48
C ALA A 79 10.23 12.32 -51.62
N ALA A 80 9.51 13.41 -51.33
CA ALA A 80 9.02 14.34 -52.34
C ALA A 80 8.81 15.76 -51.78
N THR A 81 9.64 16.67 -52.29
CA THR A 81 9.46 18.09 -52.64
C THR A 81 8.25 18.87 -52.11
N VAL A 82 8.55 20.01 -51.47
CA VAL A 82 7.63 21.06 -51.01
C VAL A 82 7.24 22.00 -52.15
N PRO A 83 5.94 22.35 -52.32
CA PRO A 83 5.53 23.60 -52.94
C PRO A 83 5.02 24.60 -51.90
N THR A 84 5.57 25.80 -51.95
CA THR A 84 5.16 26.98 -51.20
C THR A 84 3.80 27.50 -51.69
N SER A 85 2.80 27.59 -50.81
CA SER A 85 1.66 28.49 -50.99
C SER A 85 1.30 29.15 -49.66
N GLU A 86 1.36 30.48 -49.64
CA GLU A 86 0.92 31.32 -48.54
C GLU A 86 -0.55 31.05 -48.18
N LYS A 87 -0.79 30.67 -46.92
CA LYS A 87 -2.11 30.73 -46.28
C LYS A 87 -1.97 31.58 -45.02
N GLY A 88 -2.85 32.58 -44.90
CA GLY A 88 -2.92 33.51 -43.77
C GLY A 88 -3.12 32.81 -42.41
N PRO A 89 -3.08 33.57 -41.30
CA PRO A 89 -2.97 32.99 -39.97
C PRO A 89 -4.19 32.15 -39.66
N ILE A 90 -3.99 30.82 -39.65
CA ILE A 90 -4.89 29.88 -39.03
C ILE A 90 -4.78 30.18 -37.53
N LEU A 91 -5.86 30.70 -36.94
CA LEU A 91 -6.03 30.70 -35.49
C LEU A 91 -5.93 29.24 -35.04
N MET A 92 -4.76 28.86 -34.53
CA MET A 92 -4.62 27.61 -33.79
C MET A 92 -5.56 27.70 -32.60
N GLU A 93 -6.62 26.89 -32.60
CA GLU A 93 -7.31 26.53 -31.36
C GLU A 93 -6.24 26.09 -30.37
N ARG A 94 -6.20 26.73 -29.19
CA ARG A 94 -5.43 26.20 -28.06
C ARG A 94 -5.90 24.76 -27.88
N ALA A 95 -5.02 23.81 -28.14
CA ALA A 95 -5.21 22.46 -27.63
C ALA A 95 -5.48 22.61 -26.13
N ASP A 96 -6.58 22.05 -25.64
CA ASP A 96 -6.87 21.93 -24.21
C ASP A 96 -5.59 21.37 -23.54
N GLU A 97 -4.83 22.21 -22.84
CA GLU A 97 -3.70 21.71 -22.05
C GLU A 97 -4.30 20.75 -21.02
N PRO A 98 -3.77 19.53 -20.90
CA PRO A 98 -4.28 18.59 -19.91
C PRO A 98 -4.16 19.23 -18.53
N GLU A 99 -5.27 19.27 -17.79
CA GLU A 99 -5.29 19.72 -16.39
C GLU A 99 -4.14 19.04 -15.63
N PRO A 100 -3.35 19.78 -14.86
CA PRO A 100 -2.12 19.27 -14.31
C PRO A 100 -2.41 18.25 -13.21
N LEU A 101 -1.80 17.06 -13.29
CA LEU A 101 -1.87 15.99 -12.28
C LEU A 101 -1.19 16.43 -10.98
N LYS A 102 -1.86 17.31 -10.23
CA LYS A 102 -1.34 17.96 -9.03
C LYS A 102 -2.30 17.75 -7.86
N VAL A 103 -1.73 17.40 -6.71
CA VAL A 103 -2.43 17.51 -5.43
C VAL A 103 -2.22 18.94 -4.93
N THR A 104 -3.29 19.71 -4.82
CA THR A 104 -3.26 21.13 -4.41
C THR A 104 -3.77 21.28 -2.99
N PHE A 105 -3.02 22.01 -2.16
CA PHE A 105 -3.32 22.20 -0.74
C PHE A 105 -3.78 23.64 -0.47
N GLY A 106 -4.73 23.82 0.44
CA GLY A 106 -5.28 25.14 0.79
C GLY A 106 -4.40 25.99 1.72
N GLY A 107 -3.26 25.47 2.16
CA GLY A 107 -2.40 26.12 3.13
C GLY A 107 -1.24 25.23 3.59
N PRO A 108 -0.45 25.69 4.56
CA PRO A 108 0.47 24.85 5.32
C PRO A 108 -0.26 23.66 5.95
N ALA A 109 0.41 22.52 6.07
CA ALA A 109 -0.14 21.35 6.75
C ALA A 109 -0.42 21.66 8.23
N LYS A 110 -1.58 21.20 8.73
CA LYS A 110 -1.93 21.24 10.15
C LYS A 110 -1.77 19.87 10.79
N TYR A 111 -2.05 18.83 10.01
CA TYR A 111 -1.91 17.44 10.40
C TYR A 111 -0.93 16.71 9.47
N PHE A 112 -0.40 15.58 9.94
CA PHE A 112 0.44 14.68 9.15
C PHE A 112 -0.21 14.28 7.82
N THR A 113 -1.52 14.00 7.84
CA THR A 113 -2.32 13.61 6.67
C THR A 113 -2.50 14.73 5.66
N ASP A 114 -2.16 15.98 6.02
CA ASP A 114 -2.20 17.13 5.13
C ASP A 114 -0.82 17.42 4.51
N ALA A 115 0.25 16.79 5.00
CA ALA A 115 1.60 16.95 4.48
C ALA A 115 1.77 16.18 3.16
N ALA A 116 2.66 16.67 2.29
CA ALA A 116 2.88 16.07 0.99
C ALA A 116 3.97 14.99 1.07
N PRO A 117 3.67 13.72 0.73
CA PRO A 117 4.68 12.66 0.73
C PRO A 117 5.63 12.84 -0.46
N ILE A 118 6.93 12.67 -0.24
CA ILE A 118 7.95 12.42 -1.27
C ILE A 118 8.76 11.18 -0.87
N GLY A 119 9.25 10.43 -1.86
CA GLY A 119 10.06 9.25 -1.58
C GLY A 119 10.78 8.73 -2.80
N ASN A 120 11.85 7.99 -2.59
CA ASN A 120 12.64 7.35 -3.64
C ASN A 120 12.67 5.82 -3.51
N GLY A 121 11.70 5.24 -2.80
CA GLY A 121 11.67 3.84 -2.38
C GLY A 121 12.30 3.64 -1.00
N ARG A 122 13.44 4.29 -0.72
CA ARG A 122 14.22 4.12 0.53
C ARG A 122 14.08 5.29 1.50
N LEU A 123 14.41 6.49 1.04
CA LEU A 123 14.31 7.76 1.77
C LEU A 123 12.96 8.42 1.48
N GLY A 124 12.19 8.64 2.55
CA GLY A 124 10.89 9.30 2.51
C GLY A 124 10.87 10.59 3.33
N ALA A 125 10.07 11.56 2.91
CA ALA A 125 9.74 12.72 3.73
C ALA A 125 8.27 13.14 3.57
N MET A 126 7.69 13.65 4.64
CA MET A 126 6.40 14.36 4.62
C MET A 126 6.66 15.86 4.72
N VAL A 127 6.32 16.62 3.67
CA VAL A 127 6.59 18.06 3.56
C VAL A 127 5.37 18.87 4.03
N TRP A 128 5.55 19.65 5.11
CA TRP A 128 4.45 20.41 5.73
C TRP A 128 4.15 21.73 5.01
N GLY A 129 5.16 22.39 4.46
CA GLY A 129 5.03 23.66 3.77
C GLY A 129 4.82 24.86 4.69
N GLY A 130 5.23 24.78 5.95
CA GLY A 130 5.06 25.88 6.91
C GLY A 130 5.87 27.12 6.54
N VAL A 131 5.32 28.31 6.74
CA VAL A 131 5.90 29.57 6.22
C VAL A 131 7.04 30.07 7.09
N ALA A 132 6.78 30.33 8.38
CA ALA A 132 7.79 30.77 9.34
C ALA A 132 8.58 29.60 9.95
N SER A 133 8.00 28.40 10.00
CA SER A 133 8.68 27.18 10.41
C SER A 133 8.28 26.05 9.47
N GLU A 134 9.25 25.45 8.78
CA GLU A 134 9.06 24.30 7.90
C GLU A 134 9.46 23.02 8.62
N LEU A 135 8.71 21.95 8.34
CA LEU A 135 8.96 20.62 8.89
C LEU A 135 8.96 19.58 7.77
N LEU A 136 10.05 18.83 7.69
CA LEU A 136 10.13 17.60 6.93
C LEU A 136 10.28 16.44 7.91
N GLN A 137 9.28 15.57 7.98
CA GLN A 137 9.37 14.35 8.78
C GLN A 137 9.98 13.24 7.95
N LEU A 138 11.14 12.78 8.36
CA LEU A 138 12.05 11.93 7.61
C LEU A 138 11.88 10.46 7.97
N ASN A 139 12.01 9.62 6.96
CA ASN A 139 11.96 8.17 7.08
C ASN A 139 13.06 7.51 6.24
N GLU A 140 13.54 6.37 6.71
CA GLU A 140 14.42 5.47 5.99
C GLU A 140 13.88 4.05 6.19
N ASP A 141 13.59 3.35 5.10
CA ASP A 141 12.78 2.13 5.05
C ASP A 141 13.33 0.95 5.89
N THR A 142 14.60 1.00 6.30
CA THR A 142 15.26 -0.04 7.10
C THR A 142 15.30 0.24 8.59
N LEU A 143 14.73 1.35 9.08
CA LEU A 143 14.70 1.64 10.52
C LEU A 143 13.54 0.93 11.22
N TRP A 144 13.87 -0.05 12.05
CA TRP A 144 12.90 -0.85 12.80
C TRP A 144 13.44 -1.17 14.19
N THR A 145 12.54 -1.42 15.13
CA THR A 145 12.93 -1.99 16.42
C THR A 145 13.44 -3.42 16.27
N GLY A 146 14.12 -3.91 17.30
CA GLY A 146 14.38 -5.34 17.44
C GLY A 146 15.70 -5.81 16.84
N THR A 147 15.80 -7.13 16.80
CA THR A 147 16.89 -7.92 16.24
C THR A 147 16.31 -9.23 15.67
N PRO A 148 17.03 -9.98 14.82
CA PRO A 148 16.59 -11.29 14.37
C PRO A 148 16.24 -12.21 15.56
N GLY A 149 15.04 -12.78 15.54
CA GLY A 149 14.49 -13.57 16.64
C GLY A 149 14.41 -15.07 16.35
N ASN A 150 14.12 -15.87 17.38
CA ASN A 150 13.68 -17.25 17.19
C ASN A 150 12.17 -17.27 16.94
N TYR A 151 11.78 -17.62 15.71
CA TYR A 151 10.38 -17.69 15.26
C TYR A 151 9.81 -19.11 15.29
N THR A 152 10.40 -19.99 16.09
CA THR A 152 9.99 -21.39 16.21
C THR A 152 9.63 -21.73 17.66
N ASP A 153 8.71 -22.68 17.84
CA ASP A 153 8.35 -23.20 19.15
C ASP A 153 8.15 -24.73 19.09
N PRO A 154 9.04 -25.53 19.71
CA PRO A 154 8.97 -26.99 19.66
C PRO A 154 7.78 -27.58 20.43
N ARG A 155 7.00 -26.77 21.16
CA ARG A 155 5.76 -27.21 21.80
C ARG A 155 4.57 -27.23 20.83
N VAL A 156 4.63 -26.43 19.75
CA VAL A 156 3.54 -26.25 18.79
C VAL A 156 3.06 -27.58 18.19
N PRO A 157 3.91 -28.57 17.83
CA PRO A 157 3.41 -29.84 17.31
C PRO A 157 2.42 -30.57 18.23
N ALA A 158 2.64 -30.53 19.55
CA ALA A 158 1.74 -31.16 20.52
C ALA A 158 0.42 -30.39 20.63
N VAL A 159 0.50 -29.07 20.76
CA VAL A 159 -0.69 -28.19 20.82
C VAL A 159 -1.49 -28.29 19.52
N LEU A 160 -0.83 -28.38 18.37
CA LEU A 160 -1.46 -28.53 17.07
C LEU A 160 -2.25 -29.83 16.98
N ALA A 161 -1.72 -30.92 17.52
CA ALA A 161 -2.42 -32.20 17.57
C ALA A 161 -3.70 -32.09 18.42
N ASP A 162 -3.65 -31.38 19.55
CA ASP A 162 -4.82 -31.14 20.40
C ASP A 162 -5.87 -30.26 19.69
N VAL A 163 -5.45 -29.17 19.06
CA VAL A 163 -6.35 -28.29 18.28
C VAL A 163 -6.99 -29.06 17.13
N ARG A 164 -6.21 -29.84 16.37
CA ARG A 164 -6.73 -30.67 15.28
C ARG A 164 -7.78 -31.64 15.77
N LYS A 165 -7.51 -32.33 16.88
CA LYS A 165 -8.47 -33.26 17.50
C LYS A 165 -9.76 -32.55 17.90
N LEU A 166 -9.69 -31.37 18.50
CA LEU A 166 -10.89 -30.59 18.86
C LEU A 166 -11.72 -30.20 17.63
N VAL A 167 -11.05 -29.84 16.53
CA VAL A 167 -11.72 -29.58 15.24
C VAL A 167 -12.35 -30.86 14.67
N ASP A 168 -11.65 -32.00 14.75
CA ASP A 168 -12.14 -33.32 14.31
C ASP A 168 -13.39 -33.75 15.10
N ASP A 169 -13.41 -33.47 16.40
CA ASP A 169 -14.51 -33.76 17.32
C ASP A 169 -15.69 -32.76 17.18
N GLY A 170 -15.54 -31.71 16.37
CA GLY A 170 -16.55 -30.67 16.16
C GLY A 170 -16.64 -29.62 17.29
N GLU A 171 -15.67 -29.61 18.20
CA GLU A 171 -15.57 -28.71 19.35
C GLU A 171 -14.86 -27.39 18.98
N TYR A 172 -15.38 -26.68 17.98
CA TYR A 172 -14.72 -25.50 17.37
C TYR A 172 -14.43 -24.35 18.34
N ALA A 173 -15.31 -24.12 19.31
CA ALA A 173 -15.10 -23.07 20.32
C ALA A 173 -13.92 -23.41 21.24
N ASP A 174 -13.80 -24.69 21.61
CA ASP A 174 -12.69 -25.17 22.45
C ASP A 174 -11.40 -25.24 21.62
N ALA A 175 -11.48 -25.61 20.33
CA ALA A 175 -10.36 -25.52 19.39
C ALA A 175 -9.84 -24.08 19.24
N THR A 176 -10.76 -23.10 19.15
CA THR A 176 -10.43 -21.68 19.09
C THR A 176 -9.70 -21.24 20.37
N ALA A 177 -10.20 -21.64 21.54
CA ALA A 177 -9.55 -21.33 22.81
C ALA A 177 -8.16 -22.00 22.94
N ALA A 178 -8.02 -23.25 22.49
CA ALA A 178 -6.77 -23.99 22.52
C ALA A 178 -5.72 -23.40 21.55
N ALA A 179 -6.16 -22.89 20.40
CA ALA A 179 -5.30 -22.33 19.36
C ALA A 179 -4.53 -21.06 19.79
N VAL A 180 -4.93 -20.39 20.88
CA VAL A 180 -4.13 -19.32 21.51
C VAL A 180 -2.70 -19.80 21.80
N ASN A 181 -2.53 -21.08 22.13
CA ASN A 181 -1.23 -21.67 22.43
C ASN A 181 -0.36 -21.99 21.19
N LEU A 182 -0.85 -21.78 19.96
CA LEU A 182 0.02 -21.82 18.78
C LEU A 182 0.49 -20.41 18.35
N LEU A 183 0.08 -19.35 19.06
CA LEU A 183 0.52 -17.99 18.78
C LEU A 183 1.95 -17.75 19.26
N GLY A 184 2.68 -16.92 18.52
CA GLY A 184 4.07 -16.56 18.83
C GLY A 184 4.19 -15.20 19.52
N ASN A 185 5.40 -14.65 19.51
CA ASN A 185 5.68 -13.32 20.06
C ASN A 185 5.19 -12.20 19.14
N LEU A 186 5.13 -10.97 19.67
CA LEU A 186 4.91 -9.75 18.87
C LEU A 186 5.90 -9.64 17.70
N SER A 187 5.50 -8.91 16.66
CA SER A 187 6.40 -8.42 15.60
C SER A 187 7.13 -7.16 16.06
N GLU A 188 8.18 -6.79 15.34
CA GLU A 188 8.85 -5.50 15.50
C GLU A 188 8.12 -4.35 14.76
N ALA A 189 8.51 -3.10 15.04
CA ALA A 189 7.81 -1.92 14.57
C ALA A 189 8.72 -0.98 13.75
N TYR A 190 8.18 -0.47 12.64
CA TYR A 190 8.84 0.52 11.80
C TYR A 190 9.07 1.83 12.55
N GLN A 191 10.22 2.46 12.34
CA GLN A 191 10.63 3.68 13.01
C GLN A 191 10.87 4.82 12.00
N LEU A 192 10.64 6.05 12.46
CA LEU A 192 11.03 7.26 11.74
C LEU A 192 12.54 7.52 11.86
N LEU A 193 13.12 8.24 10.91
CA LEU A 193 14.50 8.73 11.00
C LEU A 193 14.58 9.95 11.93
N GLY A 194 13.64 10.88 11.80
CA GLY A 194 13.61 12.12 12.58
C GLY A 194 12.94 13.27 11.82
N ASP A 195 13.27 14.50 12.19
CA ASP A 195 12.73 15.72 11.63
C ASP A 195 13.85 16.63 11.13
N LEU A 196 13.67 17.21 9.94
CA LEU A 196 14.41 18.39 9.48
C LEU A 196 13.52 19.61 9.67
N LYS A 197 14.01 20.58 10.46
CA LYS A 197 13.29 21.81 10.81
C LYS A 197 14.01 23.02 10.23
N LEU A 198 13.26 23.92 9.57
CA LEU A 198 13.76 25.24 9.17
C LEU A 198 12.96 26.34 9.86
N ASP A 199 13.64 27.19 10.60
CA ASP A 199 13.03 28.36 11.24
C ASP A 199 13.46 29.62 10.50
N PHE A 200 12.48 30.30 9.92
CA PHE A 200 12.64 31.59 9.24
C PHE A 200 12.40 32.73 10.23
N ASP A 201 12.77 33.96 9.83
CA ASP A 201 12.53 35.14 10.65
C ASP A 201 11.03 35.36 10.92
N TYR A 202 10.68 35.92 12.08
CA TYR A 202 9.28 36.15 12.47
C TYR A 202 8.51 37.03 11.48
N LEU A 203 9.18 37.85 10.67
CA LEU A 203 8.56 38.60 9.56
C LEU A 203 7.88 37.69 8.54
N HIS A 204 8.27 36.42 8.42
CA HIS A 204 7.57 35.45 7.58
C HIS A 204 6.14 35.18 8.04
N LEU A 205 5.79 35.48 9.29
CA LEU A 205 4.40 35.42 9.78
C LEU A 205 3.49 36.47 9.11
N THR A 206 4.06 37.53 8.52
CA THR A 206 3.30 38.57 7.82
C THR A 206 3.20 38.31 6.32
N TYR A 207 3.25 37.04 5.90
CA TYR A 207 3.10 36.69 4.49
C TYR A 207 1.69 37.04 3.98
N ALA A 208 1.61 37.37 2.69
CA ALA A 208 0.34 37.61 2.02
C ALA A 208 -0.34 36.25 1.77
N GLU A 209 -1.36 35.92 2.55
CA GLU A 209 -2.03 34.60 2.53
C GLU A 209 -2.53 34.19 1.15
N GLU A 210 -3.03 35.15 0.37
CA GLU A 210 -3.52 34.96 -0.99
C GLU A 210 -2.44 34.56 -1.99
N THR A 211 -1.16 34.76 -1.65
CA THR A 211 -0.03 34.36 -2.48
C THR A 211 0.49 32.96 -2.15
N TYR A 212 0.01 32.37 -1.05
CA TYR A 212 0.44 31.05 -0.63
C TYR A 212 -0.04 29.98 -1.61
N SER A 213 0.87 29.11 -2.00
CA SER A 213 0.59 27.92 -2.79
C SER A 213 1.44 26.77 -2.30
N ARG A 214 0.82 25.58 -2.20
CA ARG A 214 1.50 24.32 -1.97
C ARG A 214 0.89 23.27 -2.88
N GLU A 215 1.74 22.58 -3.63
CA GLU A 215 1.33 21.54 -4.57
C GLU A 215 2.33 20.38 -4.57
N LEU A 216 1.83 19.17 -4.78
CA LEU A 216 2.61 18.01 -5.18
C LEU A 216 2.29 17.69 -6.64
N ASP A 217 3.28 17.80 -7.51
CA ASP A 217 3.15 17.55 -8.94
C ASP A 217 3.53 16.10 -9.28
N LEU A 218 2.53 15.29 -9.65
CA LEU A 218 2.71 13.88 -9.94
C LEU A 218 3.45 13.64 -11.25
N ASN A 219 3.58 14.60 -12.17
CA ASN A 219 4.40 14.42 -13.37
C ASN A 219 5.90 14.55 -13.10
N THR A 220 6.27 15.14 -11.96
CA THR A 220 7.66 15.45 -11.61
C THR A 220 8.07 14.90 -10.24
N ALA A 221 7.16 14.28 -9.49
CA ALA A 221 7.39 13.85 -8.11
C ALA A 221 8.02 14.94 -7.23
N THR A 222 7.53 16.17 -7.39
CA THR A 222 8.11 17.36 -6.75
C THR A 222 7.03 18.12 -5.98
N VAL A 223 7.34 18.43 -4.73
CA VAL A 223 6.54 19.38 -3.93
C VAL A 223 7.06 20.77 -4.19
N ARG A 224 6.15 21.73 -4.40
CA ARG A 224 6.47 23.16 -4.48
C ARG A 224 5.68 23.94 -3.47
N VAL A 225 6.34 24.88 -2.80
CA VAL A 225 5.71 25.86 -1.92
C VAL A 225 6.12 27.26 -2.39
N GLY A 226 5.17 28.16 -2.51
CA GLY A 226 5.40 29.57 -2.84
C GLY A 226 4.57 30.49 -1.96
N TYR A 227 5.14 31.61 -1.55
CA TYR A 227 4.44 32.66 -0.77
C TYR A 227 5.21 33.98 -0.89
N SER A 228 4.58 35.09 -0.51
CA SER A 228 5.22 36.42 -0.53
C SER A 228 5.22 37.06 0.85
N VAL A 229 6.35 37.67 1.23
CA VAL A 229 6.49 38.53 2.41
C VAL A 229 6.82 39.93 1.92
N GLY A 230 5.90 40.87 2.13
CA GLY A 230 5.99 42.20 1.50
C GLY A 230 6.04 42.09 -0.03
N ASN A 231 7.13 42.58 -0.63
CA ASN A 231 7.36 42.51 -2.08
C ASN A 231 8.41 41.48 -2.50
N VAL A 232 8.68 40.48 -1.65
CA VAL A 232 9.61 39.39 -1.92
C VAL A 232 8.82 38.09 -2.02
N GLN A 233 8.98 37.38 -3.14
CA GLN A 233 8.38 36.08 -3.36
C GLN A 233 9.41 35.01 -3.00
N PHE A 234 9.02 34.06 -2.15
CA PHE A 234 9.81 32.91 -1.76
C PHE A 234 9.29 31.68 -2.48
N SER A 235 10.20 30.80 -2.89
CA SER A 235 9.89 29.49 -3.45
C SER A 235 10.71 28.40 -2.79
N ARG A 236 10.08 27.24 -2.60
CA ARG A 236 10.72 26.03 -2.09
C ARG A 236 10.32 24.83 -2.95
N GLU A 237 11.30 24.03 -3.31
CA GLU A 237 11.12 22.82 -4.14
C GLU A 237 11.73 21.62 -3.42
N TYR A 238 11.01 20.50 -3.37
CA TYR A 238 11.41 19.29 -2.63
C TYR A 238 11.21 18.05 -3.50
N PHE A 239 12.20 17.17 -3.54
CA PHE A 239 12.10 15.84 -4.15
C PHE A 239 13.05 14.85 -3.48
N SER A 240 12.79 13.55 -3.65
CA SER A 240 13.67 12.46 -3.21
C SER A 240 14.17 11.74 -4.45
N SER A 241 15.46 11.87 -4.77
CA SER A 241 16.07 11.29 -5.98
C SER A 241 16.43 9.83 -5.74
N TYR A 242 15.91 8.92 -6.57
CA TYR A 242 16.31 7.50 -6.56
C TYR A 242 17.71 7.28 -7.14
N PRO A 243 18.10 7.84 -8.30
CA PRO A 243 19.44 7.65 -8.85
C PRO A 243 20.56 8.14 -7.91
N ASP A 244 20.31 9.24 -7.21
CA ASP A 244 21.32 9.91 -6.38
C ASP A 244 21.17 9.61 -4.88
N GLN A 245 20.13 8.85 -4.48
CA GLN A 245 19.88 8.42 -3.10
C GLN A 245 19.87 9.58 -2.07
N VAL A 246 19.18 10.68 -2.39
CA VAL A 246 19.21 11.93 -1.62
C VAL A 246 17.85 12.62 -1.62
N ILE A 247 17.46 13.19 -0.48
CA ILE A 247 16.36 14.18 -0.40
C ILE A 247 16.95 15.56 -0.66
N VAL A 248 16.40 16.27 -1.65
CA VAL A 248 16.87 17.59 -2.06
C VAL A 248 15.79 18.62 -1.76
N MET A 249 16.20 19.73 -1.16
CA MET A 249 15.38 20.92 -1.01
C MET A 249 16.12 22.12 -1.60
N LYS A 250 15.42 22.94 -2.37
CA LYS A 250 15.91 24.24 -2.83
C LYS A 250 15.02 25.35 -2.30
N ILE A 251 15.62 26.40 -1.77
CA ILE A 251 14.97 27.61 -1.29
C ILE A 251 15.48 28.77 -2.13
N SER A 252 14.59 29.66 -2.57
CA SER A 252 14.96 30.85 -3.35
C SER A 252 14.04 32.02 -3.01
N ALA A 253 14.55 33.24 -3.22
CA ALA A 253 13.78 34.48 -3.10
C ALA A 253 13.86 35.28 -4.40
N SER A 254 12.81 36.03 -4.74
CA SER A 254 12.79 36.89 -5.94
C SER A 254 13.72 38.10 -5.84
N LYS A 255 14.21 38.39 -4.63
CA LYS A 255 15.20 39.45 -4.37
C LYS A 255 16.47 38.85 -3.79
N SER A 256 17.60 39.38 -4.27
CA SER A 256 18.92 38.95 -3.82
C SER A 256 19.14 39.26 -2.35
N GLY A 257 19.73 38.30 -1.61
CA GLY A 257 20.08 38.40 -0.20
C GLY A 257 18.92 38.26 0.78
N TYR A 258 17.77 37.71 0.38
CA TYR A 258 16.59 37.57 1.25
C TYR A 258 16.39 36.17 1.85
N VAL A 259 17.19 35.18 1.46
CA VAL A 259 17.10 33.83 2.04
C VAL A 259 17.91 33.79 3.33
N SER A 260 17.22 33.74 4.46
CA SER A 260 17.80 33.55 5.80
C SER A 260 16.93 32.60 6.62
N PHE A 261 17.55 31.63 7.29
CA PHE A 261 16.87 30.64 8.12
C PHE A 261 17.86 29.92 9.04
N THR A 262 17.36 29.27 10.09
CA THR A 262 18.11 28.31 10.90
C THR A 262 17.64 26.90 10.57
N VAL A 263 18.56 25.96 10.35
CA VAL A 263 18.25 24.55 10.10
C VAL A 263 18.78 23.66 11.22
N SER A 264 18.01 22.63 11.55
CA SER A 264 18.37 21.60 12.54
C SER A 264 17.82 20.22 12.16
N LEU A 265 18.48 19.18 12.69
CA LEU A 265 18.04 17.78 12.66
C LEU A 265 17.79 17.29 14.08
N ASP A 266 16.67 16.59 14.25
CA ASP A 266 16.20 16.07 15.54
C ASP A 266 15.54 14.70 15.33
N SER A 267 15.45 13.87 16.37
CA SER A 267 14.79 12.56 16.28
C SER A 267 14.11 12.18 17.59
N GLN A 268 12.98 11.46 17.48
CA GLN A 268 12.34 10.83 18.63
C GLN A 268 13.10 9.60 19.13
N LEU A 269 14.03 9.07 18.31
CA LEU A 269 14.92 7.98 18.68
C LEU A 269 16.12 8.48 19.48
N GLN A 270 16.85 7.56 20.12
CA GLN A 270 18.15 7.89 20.71
C GLN A 270 19.10 8.36 19.62
N HIS A 271 19.58 9.60 19.74
CA HIS A 271 20.41 10.23 18.74
C HIS A 271 21.37 11.27 19.33
N HIS A 272 22.36 11.64 18.53
CA HIS A 272 23.26 12.76 18.74
C HIS A 272 23.41 13.51 17.41
N SER A 273 23.11 14.80 17.42
CA SER A 273 23.34 15.70 16.29
C SER A 273 24.47 16.67 16.59
N TYR A 274 25.30 16.97 15.59
CA TYR A 274 26.40 17.95 15.66
C TYR A 274 26.70 18.54 14.29
N VAL A 275 27.40 19.67 14.26
CA VAL A 275 27.89 20.29 13.04
C VAL A 275 29.30 19.78 12.72
N GLU A 276 29.50 19.34 11.47
CA GLU A 276 30.79 18.96 10.92
C GLU A 276 31.24 20.00 9.88
N GLY A 277 32.48 20.49 10.00
CA GLY A 277 32.99 21.55 9.13
C GLY A 277 32.21 22.86 9.27
N SER A 278 31.84 23.48 8.15
CA SER A 278 31.16 24.79 8.13
C SER A 278 29.74 24.75 7.57
N ASN A 279 29.28 23.60 7.07
CA ASN A 279 28.05 23.54 6.27
C ASN A 279 27.31 22.19 6.35
N GLN A 280 27.66 21.31 7.30
CA GLN A 280 27.04 20.00 7.43
C GLN A 280 26.50 19.77 8.85
N ILE A 281 25.31 19.18 8.96
CA ILE A 281 24.78 18.64 10.21
C ILE A 281 24.78 17.12 10.08
N ILE A 282 25.42 16.44 11.01
CA ILE A 282 25.41 14.98 11.13
C ILE A 282 24.50 14.60 12.29
N MET A 283 23.61 13.65 12.08
CA MET A 283 22.77 13.02 13.12
C MET A 283 22.99 11.51 13.11
N GLU A 284 23.60 11.01 14.18
CA GLU A 284 23.85 9.59 14.41
C GLU A 284 22.95 9.07 15.52
N GLY A 285 22.47 7.84 15.40
CA GLY A 285 21.58 7.28 16.41
C GLY A 285 21.30 5.80 16.23
N SER A 286 20.36 5.30 17.01
CA SER A 286 19.98 3.88 16.98
C SER A 286 18.50 3.66 17.26
N CYS A 287 17.91 2.72 16.53
CA CYS A 287 16.64 2.12 16.89
C CYS A 287 16.79 1.27 18.17
N PRO A 288 15.73 1.16 18.99
CA PRO A 288 15.69 0.20 20.11
C PRO A 288 15.93 -1.24 19.63
N GLY A 289 16.79 -2.01 20.31
CA GLY A 289 17.02 -3.42 19.97
C GLY A 289 15.92 -4.37 20.41
N LYS A 290 14.88 -3.85 21.07
CA LYS A 290 13.61 -4.53 21.37
C LYS A 290 12.46 -3.54 21.19
N ARG A 291 11.31 -4.03 20.71
CA ARG A 291 10.08 -3.24 20.64
C ARG A 291 9.65 -2.62 21.98
N ILE A 292 9.78 -3.36 23.07
CA ILE A 292 9.49 -2.90 24.44
C ILE A 292 10.82 -2.90 25.20
N PRO A 293 11.39 -1.73 25.53
CA PRO A 293 12.63 -1.66 26.29
C PRO A 293 12.47 -2.32 27.68
N PRO A 294 13.48 -3.05 28.17
CA PRO A 294 13.44 -3.63 29.52
C PRO A 294 13.49 -2.52 30.59
N GLU A 295 12.86 -2.76 31.75
CA GLU A 295 12.83 -1.79 32.88
C GLU A 295 14.21 -1.54 33.51
N VAL A 296 15.20 -2.42 33.27
CA VAL A 296 16.55 -2.34 33.84
C VAL A 296 17.60 -2.45 32.73
N ASN A 297 18.60 -1.56 32.78
CA ASN A 297 19.53 -1.21 31.71
C ASN A 297 20.73 -2.17 31.52
N ASP A 298 20.62 -3.44 31.92
CA ASP A 298 21.70 -4.41 31.73
C ASP A 298 21.34 -5.42 30.62
N ASN A 299 22.15 -5.40 29.55
CA ASN A 299 22.06 -6.23 28.33
C ASN A 299 20.91 -5.93 27.35
N ASP A 300 20.55 -4.66 27.12
CA ASP A 300 19.67 -4.34 25.98
C ASP A 300 20.44 -4.60 24.66
N PRO A 301 19.93 -5.46 23.75
CA PRO A 301 20.56 -5.65 22.45
C PRO A 301 20.66 -4.32 21.71
N LYS A 302 21.75 -4.11 20.98
CA LYS A 302 21.86 -2.95 20.08
C LYS A 302 20.93 -3.16 18.89
N GLY A 303 20.02 -2.21 18.65
CA GLY A 303 19.22 -2.18 17.44
C GLY A 303 19.97 -1.60 16.25
N ILE A 304 19.24 -1.40 15.15
CA ILE A 304 19.77 -0.82 13.91
C ILE A 304 20.33 0.58 14.18
N GLN A 305 21.58 0.81 13.82
CA GLN A 305 22.22 2.12 13.90
C GLN A 305 21.91 2.91 12.62
N PHE A 306 21.88 4.23 12.70
CA PHE A 306 21.68 5.10 11.55
C PHE A 306 22.56 6.35 11.60
N CYS A 307 22.83 6.90 10.43
CA CYS A 307 23.45 8.21 10.24
C CYS A 307 22.71 8.95 9.15
N SER A 308 22.37 10.22 9.40
CA SER A 308 21.95 11.15 8.35
C SER A 308 22.88 12.35 8.31
N ILE A 309 23.16 12.82 7.10
CA ILE A 309 24.01 13.98 6.85
C ILE A 309 23.22 14.96 6.01
N LEU A 310 23.00 16.14 6.57
CA LEU A 310 22.46 17.29 5.86
C LEU A 310 23.62 18.18 5.42
N ASP A 311 23.81 18.33 4.11
CA ASP A 311 24.76 19.26 3.52
C ASP A 311 24.06 20.49 2.96
N LEU A 312 24.60 21.66 3.28
CA LEU A 312 24.06 22.96 2.92
C LEU A 312 24.98 23.68 1.92
N LYS A 313 24.41 24.13 0.82
CA LYS A 313 25.07 25.01 -0.15
C LYS A 313 24.25 26.29 -0.32
N ILE A 314 24.93 27.44 -0.32
CA ILE A 314 24.35 28.76 -0.55
C ILE A 314 24.99 29.42 -1.78
N SER A 315 24.50 30.59 -2.20
CA SER A 315 25.10 31.35 -3.29
C SER A 315 26.55 31.77 -2.98
N ASP A 316 27.48 31.52 -3.90
CA ASP A 316 28.92 31.76 -3.67
C ASP A 316 29.27 33.24 -3.44
N GLU A 317 28.48 34.16 -4.02
CA GLU A 317 28.75 35.60 -3.95
C GLU A 317 28.05 36.30 -2.77
N ARG A 318 27.06 35.66 -2.15
CA ARG A 318 26.25 36.26 -1.08
C ARG A 318 25.75 35.25 -0.06
N GLY A 319 25.82 35.69 1.19
CA GLY A 319 25.29 35.00 2.35
C GLY A 319 26.37 34.35 3.19
N THR A 320 26.04 34.05 4.43
CA THR A 320 26.94 33.43 5.40
C THR A 320 26.27 32.26 6.09
N ILE A 321 27.05 31.22 6.36
CA ILE A 321 26.64 30.11 7.23
C ILE A 321 27.35 30.30 8.56
N SER A 322 26.60 30.41 9.66
CA SER A 322 27.14 30.42 11.02
C SER A 322 26.62 29.22 11.81
N ILE A 323 27.45 28.73 12.74
CA ILE A 323 27.14 27.60 13.60
C ILE A 323 26.47 28.14 14.86
N LEU A 324 25.34 27.55 15.24
CA LEU A 324 24.65 27.86 16.49
C LEU A 324 24.60 26.61 17.37
N GLU A 325 25.05 26.75 18.62
CA GLU A 325 24.94 25.72 19.67
C GLU A 325 25.54 24.36 19.27
N ASP A 326 26.54 24.36 18.38
CA ASP A 326 27.20 23.18 17.79
C ASP A 326 26.28 22.17 17.08
N LYS A 327 25.00 22.52 16.86
CA LYS A 327 23.96 21.59 16.36
C LYS A 327 23.10 22.14 15.24
N LYS A 328 23.15 23.45 14.99
CA LYS A 328 22.32 24.13 14.01
C LYS A 328 23.19 24.97 13.09
N LEU A 329 22.72 25.13 11.85
CA LEU A 329 23.33 26.05 10.89
C LEU A 329 22.37 27.20 10.62
N LYS A 330 22.87 28.43 10.71
CA LYS A 330 22.13 29.64 10.37
C LYS A 330 22.64 30.19 9.05
N VAL A 331 21.75 30.29 8.08
CA VAL A 331 21.97 30.99 6.81
C VAL A 331 21.47 32.42 6.95
N GLU A 332 22.29 33.37 6.54
CA GLU A 332 21.93 34.79 6.51
C GLU A 332 22.26 35.39 5.15
N GLY A 333 21.32 36.11 4.54
CA GLY A 333 21.58 36.98 3.40
C GLY A 333 21.93 36.28 2.09
N SER A 334 21.43 35.07 1.84
CA SER A 334 21.69 34.32 0.60
C SER A 334 20.65 34.63 -0.50
N ASP A 335 20.99 34.36 -1.76
CA ASP A 335 20.03 34.41 -2.88
C ASP A 335 19.20 33.12 -2.97
N TRP A 336 19.85 32.00 -2.69
CA TRP A 336 19.26 30.67 -2.68
C TRP A 336 20.01 29.77 -1.70
N ALA A 337 19.36 28.69 -1.28
CA ALA A 337 19.99 27.62 -0.53
C ALA A 337 19.57 26.28 -1.11
N ILE A 338 20.50 25.33 -1.17
CA ILE A 338 20.27 23.94 -1.54
C ILE A 338 20.67 23.08 -0.36
N LEU A 339 19.72 22.28 0.13
CA LEU A 339 19.89 21.32 1.19
C LEU A 339 19.86 19.92 0.57
N ARG A 340 20.85 19.09 0.91
CA ARG A 340 20.99 17.70 0.46
C ARG A 340 21.04 16.81 1.68
N LEU A 341 20.04 15.96 1.87
CA LEU A 341 19.98 15.01 2.98
C LEU A 341 20.18 13.59 2.47
N VAL A 342 21.27 12.98 2.89
CA VAL A 342 21.53 11.55 2.72
C VAL A 342 21.39 10.84 4.05
N ALA A 343 21.01 9.58 4.04
CA ALA A 343 21.02 8.75 5.24
C ALA A 343 21.36 7.30 4.89
N ALA A 344 21.88 6.57 5.87
CA ALA A 344 22.18 5.15 5.80
C ALA A 344 21.94 4.50 7.17
N SER A 345 21.74 3.18 7.16
CA SER A 345 21.58 2.37 8.36
C SER A 345 22.59 1.22 8.39
N SER A 346 22.74 0.61 9.57
CA SER A 346 23.51 -0.62 9.75
C SER A 346 22.72 -1.89 9.40
N PHE A 347 21.55 -1.79 8.77
CA PHE A 347 20.76 -2.97 8.40
C PHE A 347 21.47 -3.79 7.31
N ASP A 348 21.94 -4.98 7.67
CA ASP A 348 22.68 -5.90 6.80
C ASP A 348 21.87 -7.17 6.51
N GLY A 349 20.57 -6.98 6.31
CA GLY A 349 19.61 -8.03 6.01
C GLY A 349 18.89 -8.62 7.23
N PRO A 350 17.77 -9.34 7.00
CA PRO A 350 16.88 -9.84 8.04
C PRO A 350 17.48 -10.89 8.96
N LEU A 351 18.59 -11.52 8.54
CA LEU A 351 19.23 -12.64 9.23
C LEU A 351 20.52 -12.24 9.97
N THR A 352 20.88 -10.97 9.93
CA THR A 352 22.12 -10.45 10.53
C THR A 352 21.78 -9.65 11.78
N ASN A 353 22.34 -10.01 12.93
CA ASN A 353 22.16 -9.20 14.13
C ASN A 353 22.78 -7.82 13.92
N PRO A 354 22.16 -6.72 14.39
CA PRO A 354 22.75 -5.37 14.25
C PRO A 354 24.14 -5.25 14.86
N SER A 355 24.44 -5.97 15.94
CA SER A 355 25.78 -6.02 16.55
C SER A 355 26.85 -6.71 15.68
N GLU A 356 26.44 -7.49 14.70
CA GLU A 356 27.30 -8.24 13.78
C GLU A 356 27.36 -7.62 12.37
N SER A 357 26.59 -6.54 12.17
CA SER A 357 26.54 -5.83 10.90
C SER A 357 27.94 -5.35 10.47
N LYS A 358 28.25 -5.54 9.19
CA LYS A 358 29.48 -5.04 8.59
C LYS A 358 29.32 -3.64 8.00
N LYS A 359 28.12 -3.09 8.06
CA LYS A 359 27.81 -1.75 7.56
C LYS A 359 28.13 -0.70 8.61
N ASP A 360 28.79 0.35 8.16
CA ASP A 360 29.05 1.55 8.95
C ASP A 360 28.16 2.65 8.37
N PRO A 361 27.03 2.98 9.03
CA PRO A 361 26.07 3.94 8.49
C PRO A 361 26.69 5.33 8.29
N THR A 362 27.64 5.74 9.12
CA THR A 362 28.31 7.04 8.99
C THR A 362 29.21 7.03 7.76
N ALA A 363 30.03 5.99 7.59
CA ALA A 363 30.88 5.87 6.41
C ALA A 363 30.07 5.72 5.11
N ASP A 364 28.93 5.02 5.15
CA ASP A 364 28.00 4.90 4.02
C ASP A 364 27.34 6.23 3.67
N ALA A 365 26.84 6.98 4.66
CA ALA A 365 26.27 8.31 4.43
C ALA A 365 27.31 9.30 3.88
N VAL A 366 28.54 9.28 4.39
CA VAL A 366 29.65 10.10 3.84
C VAL A 366 29.96 9.71 2.40
N ARG A 367 29.97 8.42 2.06
CA ARG A 367 30.17 7.96 0.68
C ARG A 367 29.04 8.44 -0.25
N ALA A 368 27.79 8.33 0.19
CA ALA A 368 26.63 8.80 -0.55
C ALA A 368 26.69 10.32 -0.79
N LEU A 369 27.02 11.12 0.23
CA LEU A 369 27.18 12.55 0.04
C LEU A 369 28.35 12.90 -0.90
N LYS A 370 29.47 12.16 -0.79
CA LYS A 370 30.65 12.39 -1.63
C LYS A 370 30.38 12.12 -3.11
N SER A 371 29.55 11.12 -3.46
CA SER A 371 29.24 10.82 -4.86
C SER A 371 28.43 11.94 -5.54
N ILE A 372 27.63 12.69 -4.77
CA ILE A 372 26.77 13.77 -5.28
C ILE A 372 27.32 15.19 -5.02
N ARG A 373 28.45 15.32 -4.31
CA ARG A 373 28.94 16.61 -3.80
C ARG A 373 29.13 17.67 -4.90
N ASN A 374 29.60 17.23 -6.07
CA ASN A 374 29.89 18.10 -7.21
C ASN A 374 28.70 18.31 -8.15
N LEU A 375 27.58 17.59 -7.95
CA LEU A 375 26.38 17.76 -8.75
C LEU A 375 25.68 19.06 -8.35
N SER A 376 25.28 19.81 -9.36
CA SER A 376 24.39 20.97 -9.21
C SER A 376 22.95 20.52 -8.93
N TYR A 377 22.13 21.45 -8.43
CA TYR A 377 20.70 21.22 -8.31
C TYR A 377 20.05 20.81 -9.64
N ALA A 378 20.46 21.44 -10.75
CA ALA A 378 19.90 21.15 -12.06
C ALA A 378 20.22 19.73 -12.52
N GLU A 379 21.43 19.23 -12.24
CA GLU A 379 21.81 17.85 -12.54
C GLU A 379 21.04 16.85 -11.67
N LEU A 380 20.98 17.06 -10.35
CA LEU A 380 20.20 16.22 -9.43
C LEU A 380 18.71 16.16 -9.84
N TYR A 381 18.13 17.31 -10.17
CA TYR A 381 16.74 17.39 -10.61
C TYR A 381 16.53 16.70 -11.97
N ALA A 382 17.48 16.82 -12.90
CA ALA A 382 17.40 16.15 -14.19
C ALA A 382 17.51 14.62 -14.06
N HIS A 383 18.40 14.11 -13.21
CA HIS A 383 18.50 12.68 -12.90
C HIS A 383 17.20 12.16 -12.29
N HIS A 384 16.68 12.84 -11.27
CA HIS A 384 15.39 12.55 -10.63
C HIS A 384 14.26 12.50 -11.65
N LEU A 385 14.11 13.55 -12.47
CA LEU A 385 13.05 13.65 -13.44
C LEU A 385 13.13 12.53 -14.48
N SER A 386 14.33 12.25 -15.00
CA SER A 386 14.54 11.20 -15.99
C SER A 386 14.15 9.84 -15.44
N ASP A 387 14.60 9.48 -14.23
CA ASP A 387 14.25 8.22 -13.58
C ASP A 387 12.74 8.11 -13.32
N TYR A 388 12.17 9.11 -12.66
CA TYR A 388 10.77 9.08 -12.26
C TYR A 388 9.82 9.04 -13.46
N GLN A 389 10.06 9.88 -14.48
CA GLN A 389 9.18 9.93 -15.66
C GLN A 389 9.27 8.67 -16.51
N ASN A 390 10.42 7.98 -16.53
CA ASN A 390 10.57 6.68 -17.19
C ASN A 390 9.62 5.61 -16.61
N LEU A 391 9.17 5.76 -15.36
CA LEU A 391 8.16 4.91 -14.72
C LEU A 391 6.75 5.53 -14.85
N PHE A 392 6.61 6.79 -14.45
CA PHE A 392 5.31 7.42 -14.32
C PHE A 392 4.62 7.65 -15.68
N GLN A 393 5.33 8.04 -16.73
CA GLN A 393 4.70 8.35 -18.03
C GLN A 393 4.26 7.11 -18.83
N ARG A 394 4.55 5.89 -18.35
CA ARG A 394 4.15 4.64 -18.99
C ARG A 394 2.63 4.44 -19.09
N VAL A 395 1.86 5.09 -18.21
CA VAL A 395 0.40 4.98 -18.18
C VAL A 395 -0.23 6.37 -18.10
N SER A 396 -1.19 6.63 -18.98
CA SER A 396 -2.08 7.79 -18.93
C SER A 396 -3.51 7.29 -18.86
N LEU A 397 -4.28 7.80 -17.89
CA LEU A 397 -5.73 7.63 -17.81
C LEU A 397 -6.40 8.96 -18.13
N LYS A 398 -7.40 8.93 -19.03
CA LYS A 398 -8.24 10.09 -19.37
C LYS A 398 -9.68 9.64 -19.42
N LEU A 399 -10.50 10.13 -18.50
CA LEU A 399 -11.92 9.86 -18.32
C LEU A 399 -12.77 11.03 -18.83
N ARG A 400 -12.21 12.24 -18.96
CA ARG A 400 -12.89 13.36 -19.63
C ARG A 400 -13.09 13.08 -21.12
N LYS A 401 -14.27 13.40 -21.65
CA LYS A 401 -14.48 13.50 -23.11
C LYS A 401 -13.75 14.74 -23.63
N SER A 402 -12.95 14.57 -24.68
CA SER A 402 -12.48 15.71 -25.46
C SER A 402 -13.70 16.53 -25.87
N SER A 403 -13.71 17.81 -25.54
CA SER A 403 -14.71 18.77 -26.02
C SER A 403 -14.47 18.98 -27.52
N SER A 404 -14.83 17.99 -28.33
CA SER A 404 -14.73 18.02 -29.78
C SER A 404 -15.98 17.42 -30.40
N SER A 405 -17.05 18.22 -30.44
CA SER A 405 -18.13 18.09 -31.42
C SER A 405 -18.52 19.48 -31.93
N PRO A 406 -18.15 19.84 -33.17
CA PRO A 406 -18.73 20.97 -33.87
C PRO A 406 -20.00 20.50 -34.59
N SER A 407 -21.18 20.78 -34.03
CA SER A 407 -22.42 21.05 -34.79
C SER A 407 -23.67 20.98 -33.91
N ALA A 408 -24.29 22.13 -33.68
CA ALA A 408 -25.71 22.34 -33.95
C ALA A 408 -25.96 23.85 -33.98
N MET A 409 -25.79 24.46 -35.16
CA MET A 409 -26.58 25.64 -35.50
C MET A 409 -28.05 25.24 -35.36
N GLY A 410 -28.78 25.93 -34.48
CA GLY A 410 -30.18 25.66 -34.19
C GLY A 410 -30.88 26.91 -33.68
N ASN A 411 -31.20 27.80 -34.62
CA ASN A 411 -32.24 28.82 -34.62
C ASN A 411 -32.40 29.75 -33.42
N ALA A 412 -32.02 31.01 -33.66
CA ALA A 412 -32.59 32.18 -32.99
C ALA A 412 -34.12 32.16 -33.10
N SER A 413 -34.80 32.21 -31.95
CA SER A 413 -36.19 32.65 -31.86
C SER A 413 -36.24 33.78 -30.83
N LEU A 414 -36.52 34.98 -31.37
CA LEU A 414 -36.84 36.19 -30.63
C LEU A 414 -38.08 35.96 -29.76
N VAL A 415 -37.95 36.11 -28.45
CA VAL A 415 -39.08 36.42 -27.57
C VAL A 415 -38.68 37.62 -26.71
N THR A 416 -39.35 38.73 -26.99
CA THR A 416 -39.35 39.97 -26.22
C THR A 416 -40.13 39.79 -24.92
N GLY A 417 -39.50 40.05 -23.77
CA GLY A 417 -40.15 40.08 -22.47
C GLY A 417 -39.19 40.60 -21.39
N GLU A 418 -39.59 41.66 -20.71
CA GLU A 418 -38.83 42.44 -19.72
C GLU A 418 -38.55 41.72 -18.37
N PRO A 419 -37.66 42.27 -17.52
CA PRO A 419 -36.80 41.52 -16.62
C PRO A 419 -37.48 41.14 -15.30
N SER A 420 -37.40 39.87 -14.93
CA SER A 420 -37.75 39.41 -13.59
C SER A 420 -36.52 38.84 -12.88
N SER A 421 -36.28 39.43 -11.72
CA SER A 421 -35.22 39.17 -10.76
C SER A 421 -35.13 37.71 -10.34
N ILE A 422 -34.12 37.00 -10.83
CA ILE A 422 -33.49 35.88 -10.14
C ILE A 422 -31.98 36.07 -10.33
N THR A 423 -31.31 36.50 -9.27
CA THR A 423 -29.86 36.50 -9.18
C THR A 423 -29.39 35.05 -9.21
N ASP A 424 -28.91 34.63 -10.38
CA ASP A 424 -28.12 33.41 -10.54
C ASP A 424 -26.80 33.59 -9.74
N PRO A 425 -26.49 32.79 -8.71
CA PRO A 425 -25.26 32.95 -7.95
C PRO A 425 -24.01 32.50 -8.72
N CYS A 426 -24.18 31.89 -9.88
CA CYS A 426 -23.10 31.26 -10.64
C CYS A 426 -22.53 32.17 -11.73
N ASN A 427 -22.19 33.42 -11.39
CA ASN A 427 -21.24 34.18 -12.21
C ASN A 427 -20.60 35.31 -11.42
N LYS A 428 -19.86 34.96 -10.37
CA LYS A 428 -18.73 35.78 -9.93
C LYS A 428 -17.48 35.17 -10.55
N GLY A 429 -16.98 35.83 -11.59
CA GLY A 429 -15.60 35.66 -12.03
C GLY A 429 -14.69 35.90 -10.83
N ASN A 430 -14.01 34.84 -10.42
CA ASN A 430 -12.95 34.87 -9.43
C ASN A 430 -11.75 34.15 -10.06
N GLU A 431 -10.94 34.89 -10.81
CA GLU A 431 -9.67 34.43 -11.39
C GLU A 431 -8.57 34.24 -10.31
N SER A 432 -8.88 33.78 -9.10
CA SER A 432 -7.86 33.65 -8.03
C SER A 432 -8.11 32.56 -6.96
N GLY A 433 -8.86 31.50 -7.25
CA GLY A 433 -9.00 30.37 -6.31
C GLY A 433 -8.91 29.02 -7.00
N LYS A 434 -7.71 28.43 -7.09
CA LYS A 434 -7.60 27.01 -7.44
C LYS A 434 -8.30 26.20 -6.34
N ILE A 435 -9.33 25.42 -6.70
CA ILE A 435 -10.02 24.52 -5.75
C ILE A 435 -8.99 23.52 -5.21
N THR A 436 -8.96 23.32 -3.89
CA THR A 436 -8.03 22.39 -3.26
C THR A 436 -8.44 20.94 -3.53
N THR A 437 -7.48 20.00 -3.51
CA THR A 437 -7.82 18.57 -3.63
C THR A 437 -8.74 18.12 -2.50
N ALA A 438 -8.59 18.66 -1.28
CA ALA A 438 -9.49 18.35 -0.17
C ALA A 438 -10.93 18.81 -0.44
N ASP A 439 -11.12 19.99 -1.02
CA ASP A 439 -12.45 20.48 -1.37
C ASP A 439 -13.07 19.70 -2.53
N ARG A 440 -12.27 19.28 -3.51
CA ARG A 440 -12.69 18.35 -4.58
C ARG A 440 -13.17 17.00 -4.02
N ILE A 441 -12.47 16.46 -3.02
CA ILE A 441 -12.89 15.23 -2.33
C ILE A 441 -14.22 15.44 -1.61
N LYS A 442 -14.37 16.55 -0.87
CA LYS A 442 -15.62 16.87 -0.16
C LYS A 442 -16.80 17.05 -1.12
N SER A 443 -16.59 17.67 -2.27
CA SER A 443 -17.65 17.92 -3.25
C SER A 443 -18.03 16.68 -4.07
N PHE A 444 -17.16 15.66 -4.15
CA PHE A 444 -17.33 14.49 -5.01
C PHE A 444 -18.67 13.74 -4.82
N ALA A 445 -19.24 13.78 -3.61
CA ALA A 445 -20.54 13.16 -3.33
C ALA A 445 -21.70 13.79 -4.11
N ASN A 446 -21.56 15.06 -4.53
CA ASN A 446 -22.58 15.83 -5.21
C ASN A 446 -22.17 16.27 -6.62
N ASP A 447 -20.87 16.32 -6.90
CA ASP A 447 -20.29 16.72 -8.17
C ASP A 447 -19.23 15.70 -8.59
N GLU A 448 -19.61 14.79 -9.49
CA GLU A 448 -18.67 13.79 -10.01
C GLU A 448 -17.54 14.50 -10.77
N ASP A 449 -16.32 14.37 -10.25
CA ASP A 449 -15.11 14.93 -10.84
C ASP A 449 -14.25 13.79 -11.46
N PRO A 450 -14.39 13.51 -12.77
CA PRO A 450 -13.59 12.49 -13.43
C PRO A 450 -12.08 12.75 -13.32
N PHE A 451 -11.66 14.01 -13.22
CA PHE A 451 -10.26 14.35 -13.07
C PHE A 451 -9.74 14.00 -11.66
N LEU A 452 -10.59 13.97 -10.63
CA LEU A 452 -10.20 13.49 -9.31
C LEU A 452 -9.98 11.97 -9.32
N VAL A 453 -10.75 11.24 -10.12
CA VAL A 453 -10.56 9.79 -10.33
C VAL A 453 -9.25 9.53 -11.09
N GLU A 454 -8.96 10.30 -12.14
CA GLU A 454 -7.66 10.26 -12.85
C GLU A 454 -6.49 10.57 -11.89
N LEU A 455 -6.63 11.62 -11.07
CA LEU A 455 -5.63 12.01 -10.09
C LEU A 455 -5.39 10.92 -9.05
N LEU A 456 -6.46 10.33 -8.48
CA LEU A 456 -6.35 9.26 -7.48
C LEU A 456 -5.70 8.00 -8.06
N PHE A 457 -6.06 7.63 -9.30
CA PHE A 457 -5.41 6.52 -10.02
C PHE A 457 -3.91 6.75 -10.18
N GLN A 458 -3.53 7.94 -10.65
CA GLN A 458 -2.12 8.29 -10.81
C GLN A 458 -1.39 8.46 -9.48
N PHE A 459 -2.09 8.89 -8.43
CA PHE A 459 -1.53 8.99 -7.09
C PHE A 459 -1.13 7.62 -6.54
N GLY A 460 -1.92 6.57 -6.79
CA GLY A 460 -1.54 5.19 -6.44
C GLY A 460 -0.24 4.74 -7.12
N ARG A 461 -0.07 5.07 -8.41
CA ARG A 461 1.18 4.79 -9.14
C ARG A 461 2.36 5.60 -8.60
N TYR A 462 2.14 6.88 -8.33
CA TYR A 462 3.13 7.77 -7.71
C TYR A 462 3.63 7.23 -6.36
N LEU A 463 2.71 6.85 -5.47
CA LEU A 463 3.04 6.34 -4.15
C LEU A 463 3.90 5.08 -4.25
N LEU A 464 3.50 4.12 -5.08
CA LEU A 464 4.26 2.89 -5.28
C LEU A 464 5.68 3.14 -5.80
N ILE A 465 5.85 4.02 -6.80
CA ILE A 465 7.19 4.42 -7.29
C ILE A 465 8.00 5.06 -6.14
N SER A 466 7.34 5.80 -5.26
CA SER A 466 7.99 6.54 -4.18
C SER A 466 8.33 5.69 -2.95
N CYS A 467 7.76 4.49 -2.81
CA CYS A 467 7.95 3.62 -1.63
C CYS A 467 8.35 2.16 -1.93
N SER A 468 8.50 1.76 -3.19
CA SER A 468 8.98 0.43 -3.57
C SER A 468 9.79 0.48 -4.86
N ARG A 469 11.12 0.41 -4.74
CA ARG A 469 12.05 0.43 -5.87
C ARG A 469 13.02 -0.76 -5.76
N PRO A 470 13.68 -1.18 -6.86
CA PRO A 470 14.73 -2.19 -6.78
C PRO A 470 15.76 -1.86 -5.68
N GLY A 471 16.07 -2.84 -4.83
CA GLY A 471 17.01 -2.69 -3.71
C GLY A 471 16.46 -2.05 -2.44
N THR A 472 15.17 -1.74 -2.36
CA THR A 472 14.51 -1.21 -1.15
C THR A 472 13.75 -2.29 -0.39
N GLN A 473 13.25 -1.97 0.80
CA GLN A 473 12.28 -2.81 1.51
C GLN A 473 10.90 -2.75 0.83
N VAL A 474 10.03 -3.66 1.24
CA VAL A 474 8.64 -3.66 0.77
C VAL A 474 7.87 -2.44 1.25
N ALA A 475 6.93 -1.96 0.43
CA ALA A 475 5.96 -0.96 0.86
C ALA A 475 5.13 -1.51 2.02
N ASN A 476 5.33 -0.96 3.21
CA ASN A 476 4.66 -1.40 4.42
C ASN A 476 3.23 -0.79 4.53
N LEU A 477 2.54 -0.91 5.66
CA LEU A 477 1.16 -0.38 5.82
C LEU A 477 1.04 1.12 5.52
N GLN A 478 2.13 1.87 5.65
CA GLN A 478 2.21 3.32 5.38
C GLN A 478 3.15 3.63 4.22
N GLY A 479 3.47 2.64 3.36
CA GLY A 479 4.51 2.76 2.35
C GLY A 479 5.88 2.84 3.00
N ILE A 480 6.38 4.06 3.19
CA ILE A 480 7.58 4.39 3.97
C ILE A 480 7.40 5.61 4.87
N TRP A 481 6.19 6.19 4.97
CA TRP A 481 5.96 7.47 5.66
C TRP A 481 5.31 7.27 7.03
N ASN A 482 6.11 7.40 8.09
CA ASN A 482 5.66 7.27 9.47
C ASN A 482 6.14 8.47 10.31
N LYS A 483 5.38 8.83 11.35
CA LYS A 483 5.75 9.87 12.34
C LYS A 483 5.80 9.37 13.78
N ASP A 484 5.32 8.15 14.03
CA ASP A 484 5.09 7.63 15.37
C ASP A 484 6.14 6.55 15.69
N VAL A 485 6.74 6.58 16.88
CA VAL A 485 7.62 5.49 17.35
C VAL A 485 6.85 4.19 17.65
N ALA A 486 5.54 4.31 17.89
CA ALA A 486 4.59 3.22 18.06
C ALA A 486 3.44 3.36 17.04
N PRO A 487 3.70 3.11 15.75
CA PRO A 487 2.69 3.28 14.72
C PRO A 487 1.56 2.26 14.84
N LYS A 488 0.38 2.60 14.33
CA LYS A 488 -0.76 1.67 14.30
C LYS A 488 -0.39 0.40 13.54
N TRP A 489 -0.70 -0.75 14.14
CA TRP A 489 -0.32 -2.08 13.64
C TRP A 489 1.17 -2.20 13.30
N ASP A 490 2.01 -1.42 13.97
CA ASP A 490 3.48 -1.42 13.85
C ASP A 490 4.00 -0.94 12.50
N SER A 491 3.11 -0.39 11.67
CA SER A 491 3.36 -0.12 10.24
C SER A 491 3.97 -1.33 9.52
N ALA A 492 3.70 -2.55 10.00
CA ALA A 492 4.37 -3.75 9.56
C ALA A 492 3.74 -4.33 8.29
N PRO A 493 4.42 -5.20 7.51
CA PRO A 493 3.80 -5.90 6.41
C PRO A 493 2.76 -6.91 6.92
N HIS A 494 1.49 -6.68 6.59
CA HIS A 494 0.37 -7.57 6.87
C HIS A 494 0.01 -8.35 5.60
N MET A 495 0.08 -9.67 5.67
CA MET A 495 0.05 -10.61 4.55
C MET A 495 -1.29 -11.36 4.43
N ASN A 496 -2.33 -10.85 5.08
CA ASN A 496 -3.70 -11.37 4.98
C ASN A 496 -4.61 -10.46 4.15
N ILE A 497 -4.05 -9.48 3.41
CA ILE A 497 -4.67 -8.66 2.36
C ILE A 497 -3.79 -7.44 2.02
N ASN A 498 -3.16 -6.81 3.02
CA ASN A 498 -2.62 -5.45 2.88
C ASN A 498 -1.37 -5.40 1.99
N LEU A 499 -0.39 -6.26 2.24
CA LEU A 499 0.84 -6.30 1.47
C LEU A 499 0.55 -6.75 0.05
N GLU A 500 -0.31 -7.75 -0.14
CA GLU A 500 -0.79 -8.15 -1.46
C GLU A 500 -1.38 -6.95 -2.21
N MET A 501 -2.28 -6.20 -1.55
CA MET A 501 -2.95 -5.02 -2.10
C MET A 501 -1.96 -3.92 -2.51
N ASN A 502 -0.93 -3.67 -1.72
CA ASN A 502 0.11 -2.70 -2.04
C ASN A 502 0.76 -2.99 -3.41
N TYR A 503 0.87 -4.27 -3.79
CA TYR A 503 1.54 -4.71 -5.01
C TYR A 503 0.59 -5.05 -6.18
N TRP A 504 -0.73 -5.11 -5.98
CA TRP A 504 -1.70 -5.29 -7.08
C TRP A 504 -1.54 -4.33 -8.26
N PRO A 505 -1.25 -3.02 -8.08
CA PRO A 505 -1.11 -2.13 -9.22
C PRO A 505 0.18 -2.35 -10.03
N CYS A 506 1.20 -3.05 -9.50
CA CYS A 506 2.52 -3.12 -10.14
C CYS A 506 2.46 -3.58 -11.60
N LEU A 507 1.81 -4.71 -11.85
CA LEU A 507 1.73 -5.31 -13.19
C LEU A 507 0.73 -4.57 -14.10
N PRO A 508 -0.56 -4.45 -13.75
CA PRO A 508 -1.54 -3.78 -14.62
C PRO A 508 -1.26 -2.28 -14.83
N CYS A 509 -0.52 -1.62 -13.93
CA CYS A 509 -0.15 -0.20 -14.05
C CYS A 509 1.30 0.03 -14.53
N ASN A 510 1.93 -1.01 -15.10
CA ASN A 510 3.21 -0.95 -15.82
C ASN A 510 4.42 -0.48 -14.97
N LEU A 511 4.53 -1.06 -13.77
CA LEU A 511 5.54 -0.81 -12.74
C LEU A 511 6.11 -2.14 -12.21
N ALA A 512 6.41 -3.09 -13.10
CA ALA A 512 6.82 -4.44 -12.74
C ALA A 512 8.09 -4.47 -11.86
N GLU A 513 9.01 -3.55 -12.10
CA GLU A 513 10.27 -3.38 -11.36
C GLU A 513 10.04 -3.03 -9.88
N CYS A 514 8.88 -2.44 -9.54
CA CYS A 514 8.55 -2.15 -8.14
C CYS A 514 8.31 -3.44 -7.33
N GLN A 515 8.04 -4.59 -7.96
CA GLN A 515 7.85 -5.87 -7.26
C GLN A 515 9.16 -6.55 -6.82
N GLU A 516 10.32 -6.07 -7.26
CA GLU A 516 11.60 -6.69 -6.90
C GLU A 516 11.81 -6.74 -5.38
N ALA A 517 11.45 -5.65 -4.67
CA ALA A 517 11.47 -5.59 -3.21
C ALA A 517 10.63 -6.71 -2.57
N LEU A 518 9.47 -7.04 -3.15
CA LEU A 518 8.61 -8.12 -2.67
C LEU A 518 9.26 -9.49 -2.84
N PHE A 519 9.94 -9.73 -3.97
CA PHE A 519 10.59 -11.01 -4.25
C PHE A 519 11.84 -11.24 -3.38
N ASP A 520 12.60 -10.18 -3.10
CA ASP A 520 13.73 -10.23 -2.18
C ASP A 520 13.26 -10.48 -0.74
N PHE A 521 12.18 -9.84 -0.34
CA PHE A 521 11.57 -10.10 0.96
C PHE A 521 11.02 -11.52 1.07
N LEU A 522 10.32 -12.03 0.05
CA LEU A 522 9.88 -13.43 -0.03
C LEU A 522 11.04 -14.43 0.09
N SER A 523 12.20 -14.12 -0.50
CA SER A 523 13.38 -14.96 -0.39
C SER A 523 13.85 -15.06 1.06
N SER A 524 13.88 -13.93 1.77
CA SER A 524 14.24 -13.89 3.18
C SER A 524 13.23 -14.62 4.08
N LEU A 525 11.94 -14.39 3.82
CA LEU A 525 10.84 -15.08 4.49
C LEU A 525 10.92 -16.60 4.32
N SER A 526 11.33 -17.08 3.14
CA SER A 526 11.45 -18.52 2.89
C SER A 526 12.51 -19.19 3.77
N VAL A 527 13.59 -18.47 4.15
CA VAL A 527 14.65 -19.01 5.01
C VAL A 527 14.14 -19.25 6.43
N ASN A 528 13.58 -18.21 7.07
CA ASN A 528 13.02 -18.33 8.42
C ASN A 528 11.77 -19.22 8.43
N GLY A 529 10.94 -19.10 7.39
CA GLY A 529 9.72 -19.88 7.21
C GLY A 529 9.99 -21.37 7.06
N SER A 530 11.15 -21.78 6.54
CA SER A 530 11.54 -23.20 6.49
C SER A 530 11.80 -23.78 7.88
N GLU A 531 12.46 -23.04 8.77
CA GLU A 531 12.63 -23.50 10.15
C GLU A 531 11.30 -23.49 10.91
N THR A 532 10.42 -22.51 10.70
CA THR A 532 9.06 -22.55 11.26
C THR A 532 8.26 -23.74 10.75
N ALA A 533 8.28 -24.04 9.45
CA ALA A 533 7.59 -25.20 8.88
C ALA A 533 8.05 -26.51 9.53
N LYS A 534 9.36 -26.67 9.66
CA LYS A 534 10.00 -27.86 10.25
C LYS A 534 9.73 -28.01 11.74
N VAL A 535 9.95 -26.96 12.53
CA VAL A 535 9.87 -27.05 13.99
C VAL A 535 8.42 -27.03 14.49
N ASN A 536 7.60 -26.11 13.97
CA ASN A 536 6.24 -25.92 14.48
C ASN A 536 5.27 -26.95 13.91
N TYR A 537 5.46 -27.35 12.65
CA TYR A 537 4.48 -28.17 11.92
C TYR A 537 5.01 -29.54 11.49
N GLY A 538 6.30 -29.83 11.68
CA GLY A 538 6.91 -31.07 11.18
C GLY A 538 6.84 -31.20 9.66
N ALA A 539 6.71 -30.07 8.95
CA ALA A 539 6.44 -30.00 7.53
C ALA A 539 7.70 -29.62 6.74
N ARG A 540 7.76 -30.03 5.47
CA ARG A 540 8.74 -29.54 4.50
C ARG A 540 8.35 -28.15 4.01
N GLY A 541 9.21 -27.54 3.20
CA GLY A 541 8.91 -26.26 2.58
C GLY A 541 9.12 -25.07 3.51
N TRP A 542 8.29 -24.04 3.37
CA TRP A 542 8.31 -22.86 4.25
C TRP A 542 6.91 -22.27 4.44
N VAL A 543 6.70 -21.60 5.57
CA VAL A 543 5.42 -20.97 5.96
C VAL A 543 5.64 -19.60 6.59
N VAL A 544 4.73 -18.66 6.30
CA VAL A 544 4.61 -17.37 6.96
C VAL A 544 3.15 -17.09 7.23
N HIS A 545 2.86 -16.47 8.37
CA HIS A 545 1.51 -16.18 8.82
C HIS A 545 1.02 -14.80 8.38
N HIS A 546 -0.09 -14.31 8.94
CA HIS A 546 -0.74 -13.05 8.55
C HIS A 546 0.12 -11.78 8.71
N LYS A 547 1.20 -11.79 9.49
CA LYS A 547 2.00 -10.58 9.80
C LYS A 547 3.48 -10.92 9.97
N THR A 548 4.33 -10.07 9.44
CA THR A 548 5.80 -10.16 9.54
C THR A 548 6.42 -8.79 9.87
N ASP A 549 7.73 -8.67 9.81
CA ASP A 549 8.52 -7.46 10.03
C ASP A 549 9.83 -7.51 9.23
N ILE A 550 10.69 -6.50 9.38
CA ILE A 550 11.96 -6.42 8.64
C ILE A 550 12.89 -7.62 8.91
N TRP A 551 12.73 -8.32 10.02
CA TRP A 551 13.56 -9.48 10.40
C TRP A 551 13.04 -10.79 9.78
N ALA A 552 12.08 -10.69 8.86
CA ALA A 552 11.45 -11.83 8.20
C ALA A 552 10.85 -12.83 9.19
N LYS A 553 10.15 -12.32 10.22
CA LYS A 553 9.38 -13.14 11.16
C LYS A 553 8.37 -14.02 10.42
N SER A 554 8.43 -15.32 10.67
CA SER A 554 7.60 -16.33 10.00
C SER A 554 6.51 -16.94 10.88
N SER A 555 6.62 -16.85 12.21
CA SER A 555 5.63 -17.39 13.16
C SER A 555 4.35 -16.55 13.20
N PRO A 556 3.22 -17.09 13.70
CA PRO A 556 2.10 -16.26 14.11
C PRO A 556 2.57 -15.20 15.12
N VAL A 557 1.92 -14.04 15.12
CA VAL A 557 2.17 -13.02 16.17
C VAL A 557 1.24 -13.26 17.36
N SER A 558 1.55 -12.68 18.52
CA SER A 558 0.65 -12.73 19.67
C SER A 558 -0.62 -11.91 19.43
N GLY A 559 -1.76 -12.37 19.93
CA GLY A 559 -3.02 -11.62 19.91
C GLY A 559 -4.24 -12.53 19.83
N ASP A 560 -5.21 -12.20 18.98
CA ASP A 560 -6.43 -12.99 18.81
C ASP A 560 -6.23 -14.05 17.71
N VAL A 561 -6.71 -15.26 17.98
CA VAL A 561 -6.66 -16.40 17.06
C VAL A 561 -7.35 -16.10 15.73
N VAL A 562 -8.43 -15.31 15.73
CA VAL A 562 -9.24 -15.03 14.53
C VAL A 562 -8.43 -14.41 13.39
N TRP A 563 -7.36 -13.69 13.69
CA TRP A 563 -6.48 -13.08 12.71
C TRP A 563 -5.05 -13.60 12.79
N ALA A 564 -4.58 -13.99 13.98
CA ALA A 564 -3.19 -14.36 14.17
C ALA A 564 -2.87 -15.77 13.64
N MET A 565 -3.82 -16.71 13.81
CA MET A 565 -3.66 -18.12 13.46
C MET A 565 -4.00 -18.40 12.00
N TRP A 566 -3.22 -17.83 11.08
CA TRP A 566 -3.49 -17.97 9.66
C TRP A 566 -2.21 -18.22 8.88
N ALA A 567 -2.02 -19.48 8.44
CA ALA A 567 -0.76 -20.01 7.90
C ALA A 567 -0.64 -19.91 6.36
N MET A 568 -1.37 -18.98 5.74
CA MET A 568 -1.44 -18.85 4.28
C MET A 568 -0.78 -17.56 3.75
N GLY A 569 -0.21 -16.69 4.59
CA GLY A 569 0.38 -15.43 4.15
C GLY A 569 1.52 -15.62 3.15
N GLY A 570 2.43 -16.56 3.44
CA GLY A 570 3.50 -16.90 2.50
C GLY A 570 2.96 -17.47 1.18
N ALA A 571 1.87 -18.26 1.26
CA ALA A 571 1.24 -18.87 0.09
C ALA A 571 0.50 -17.84 -0.78
N TRP A 572 -0.19 -16.87 -0.18
CA TRP A 572 -0.84 -15.81 -0.94
C TRP A 572 0.20 -14.94 -1.65
N LEU A 573 1.26 -14.50 -0.97
CA LEU A 573 2.32 -13.75 -1.64
C LEU A 573 2.97 -14.51 -2.81
N CYS A 574 3.05 -15.85 -2.74
CA CYS A 574 3.57 -16.66 -3.84
C CYS A 574 2.75 -16.54 -5.13
N THR A 575 1.48 -16.12 -5.09
CA THR A 575 0.69 -15.91 -6.33
C THR A 575 1.29 -14.80 -7.19
N HIS A 576 1.93 -13.81 -6.58
CA HIS A 576 2.62 -12.72 -7.29
C HIS A 576 3.80 -13.22 -8.14
N LEU A 577 4.45 -14.34 -7.75
CA LEU A 577 5.59 -14.90 -8.49
C LEU A 577 5.16 -15.42 -9.87
N TRP A 578 4.06 -16.19 -9.91
CA TRP A 578 3.52 -16.68 -11.17
C TRP A 578 2.90 -15.56 -12.00
N GLU A 579 2.21 -14.61 -11.37
CA GLU A 579 1.66 -13.43 -12.05
C GLU A 579 2.75 -12.59 -12.71
N HIS A 580 3.86 -12.33 -12.02
CA HIS A 580 4.97 -11.59 -12.58
C HIS A 580 5.52 -12.26 -13.85
N TYR A 581 5.71 -13.58 -13.83
CA TYR A 581 6.10 -14.31 -15.03
C TYR A 581 5.03 -14.21 -16.15
N LYS A 582 3.73 -14.33 -15.84
CA LYS A 582 2.67 -14.20 -16.86
C LYS A 582 2.70 -12.84 -17.57
N TYR A 583 3.10 -11.78 -16.88
CA TYR A 583 3.19 -10.43 -17.44
C TYR A 583 4.51 -10.17 -18.20
N THR A 584 5.63 -10.68 -17.69
CA THR A 584 6.98 -10.37 -18.22
C THR A 584 7.50 -11.42 -19.19
N MET A 585 7.03 -12.66 -19.06
CA MET A 585 7.55 -13.85 -19.72
C MET A 585 9.04 -14.13 -19.43
N ASP A 586 9.57 -13.57 -18.33
CA ASP A 586 10.97 -13.74 -17.94
C ASP A 586 11.23 -15.14 -17.38
N LYS A 587 11.82 -15.99 -18.22
CA LYS A 587 12.18 -17.36 -17.86
C LYS A 587 13.36 -17.46 -16.89
N GLU A 588 14.22 -16.45 -16.82
CA GLU A 588 15.33 -16.44 -15.86
C GLU A 588 14.80 -16.13 -14.47
N PHE A 589 13.95 -15.11 -14.33
CA PHE A 589 13.20 -14.87 -13.10
C PHE A 589 12.40 -16.11 -12.68
N LEU A 590 11.67 -16.72 -13.62
CA LEU A 590 10.88 -17.91 -13.33
C LEU A 590 11.74 -19.05 -12.77
N ARG A 591 12.88 -19.33 -13.41
CA ARG A 591 13.77 -20.44 -13.03
C ARG A 591 14.53 -20.18 -11.75
N ASN A 592 15.07 -18.97 -11.57
CA ASN A 592 16.07 -18.68 -10.55
C ASN A 592 15.46 -18.11 -9.26
N LYS A 593 14.26 -17.52 -9.33
CA LYS A 593 13.62 -16.84 -8.20
C LYS A 593 12.24 -17.42 -7.92
N ALA A 594 11.33 -17.39 -8.89
CA ALA A 594 9.92 -17.75 -8.65
C ALA A 594 9.71 -19.24 -8.39
N TYR A 595 10.24 -20.14 -9.23
CA TYR A 595 9.99 -21.56 -9.11
C TYR A 595 10.55 -22.17 -7.82
N PRO A 596 11.78 -21.84 -7.35
CA PRO A 596 12.27 -22.33 -6.05
C PRO A 596 11.37 -21.92 -4.87
N LEU A 597 10.86 -20.69 -4.87
CA LEU A 597 9.95 -20.20 -3.83
C LEU A 597 8.58 -20.90 -3.89
N LEU A 598 8.02 -21.07 -5.09
CA LEU A 598 6.79 -21.81 -5.34
C LEU A 598 6.91 -23.29 -4.94
N GLU A 599 8.04 -23.92 -5.25
CA GLU A 599 8.34 -25.30 -4.86
C GLU A 599 8.38 -25.45 -3.34
N GLY A 600 9.11 -24.57 -2.65
CA GLY A 600 9.14 -24.55 -1.19
C GLY A 600 7.76 -24.33 -0.57
N CYS A 601 6.96 -23.42 -1.11
CA CYS A 601 5.60 -23.18 -0.63
C CYS A 601 4.70 -24.42 -0.86
N ALA A 602 4.75 -25.02 -2.05
CA ALA A 602 3.94 -26.19 -2.37
C ALA A 602 4.29 -27.42 -1.53
N LEU A 603 5.56 -27.60 -1.16
CA LEU A 603 5.98 -28.65 -0.23
C LEU A 603 5.33 -28.48 1.14
N PHE A 604 5.27 -27.25 1.66
CA PHE A 604 4.58 -26.96 2.91
C PHE A 604 3.08 -27.25 2.78
N LEU A 605 2.43 -26.73 1.74
CA LEU A 605 0.98 -26.93 1.54
C LEU A 605 0.61 -28.40 1.39
N LEU A 606 1.43 -29.22 0.71
CA LEU A 606 1.22 -30.66 0.61
C LEU A 606 1.30 -31.38 1.96
N ASP A 607 2.17 -30.91 2.86
CA ASP A 607 2.31 -31.48 4.22
C ASP A 607 1.30 -30.88 5.22
N TRP A 608 0.80 -29.67 4.93
CA TRP A 608 -0.23 -28.98 5.73
C TRP A 608 -1.63 -29.56 5.49
N LEU A 609 -1.90 -29.99 4.25
CA LEU A 609 -3.14 -30.67 3.88
C LEU A 609 -3.22 -32.05 4.54
N ILE A 610 -4.32 -32.29 5.25
CA ILE A 610 -4.65 -33.59 5.85
C ILE A 610 -5.92 -34.17 5.21
N GLU A 611 -6.08 -35.48 5.24
CA GLU A 611 -7.32 -36.11 4.78
C GLU A 611 -8.45 -35.88 5.79
N GLY A 612 -9.50 -35.18 5.34
CA GLY A 612 -10.71 -34.94 6.12
C GLY A 612 -11.69 -36.12 6.09
N PRO A 613 -12.77 -36.05 6.90
CA PRO A 613 -13.69 -37.17 7.12
C PRO A 613 -14.47 -37.62 5.87
N ASP A 614 -14.58 -36.79 4.84
CA ASP A 614 -15.24 -37.08 3.56
C ASP A 614 -14.25 -37.34 2.41
N GLY A 615 -12.97 -37.57 2.73
CA GLY A 615 -11.91 -37.99 1.79
C GLY A 615 -11.25 -36.85 1.00
N TYR A 616 -11.75 -35.62 1.15
CA TYR A 616 -11.09 -34.42 0.64
C TYR A 616 -9.85 -34.08 1.48
N LEU A 617 -8.92 -33.36 0.87
CA LEU A 617 -7.79 -32.76 1.56
C LEU A 617 -8.22 -31.41 2.15
N GLU A 618 -7.92 -31.21 3.43
CA GLU A 618 -8.33 -30.08 4.25
C GLU A 618 -7.15 -29.40 4.94
N THR A 619 -7.29 -28.13 5.29
CA THR A 619 -6.45 -27.48 6.30
C THR A 619 -7.09 -27.59 7.68
N ASN A 620 -6.29 -27.90 8.70
CA ASN A 620 -6.73 -27.94 10.09
C ASN A 620 -5.53 -27.62 11.00
N PRO A 621 -5.59 -26.55 11.82
CA PRO A 621 -6.66 -25.55 11.91
C PRO A 621 -6.67 -24.59 10.71
N SER A 622 -7.82 -23.95 10.48
CA SER A 622 -8.02 -22.90 9.48
C SER A 622 -8.85 -21.75 10.07
N THR A 623 -8.58 -20.53 9.62
CA THR A 623 -9.31 -19.30 10.00
C THR A 623 -9.67 -18.51 8.75
N SER A 624 -10.67 -17.61 8.83
CA SER A 624 -11.04 -16.69 7.75
C SER A 624 -10.77 -15.27 8.25
N PRO A 625 -9.59 -14.68 7.95
CA PRO A 625 -9.23 -13.36 8.44
C PRO A 625 -10.30 -12.28 8.13
N GLU A 626 -10.85 -11.56 9.11
CA GLU A 626 -10.67 -11.65 10.56
C GLU A 626 -12.03 -11.89 11.24
N HIS A 627 -12.78 -12.87 10.74
CA HIS A 627 -14.16 -13.13 11.12
C HIS A 627 -14.34 -14.47 11.85
N SER A 628 -15.25 -14.45 12.82
CA SER A 628 -15.72 -15.60 13.58
C SER A 628 -17.07 -16.11 13.06
N PHE A 629 -17.36 -17.38 13.28
CA PHE A 629 -18.65 -18.01 12.99
C PHE A 629 -19.32 -18.51 14.27
N ILE A 630 -20.60 -18.88 14.17
CA ILE A 630 -21.33 -19.57 15.25
C ILE A 630 -21.24 -21.08 15.03
N ALA A 631 -20.58 -21.78 15.95
CA ALA A 631 -20.43 -23.23 15.92
C ALA A 631 -21.79 -23.95 16.14
N PRO A 632 -21.93 -25.23 15.81
CA PRO A 632 -23.19 -25.97 15.96
C PRO A 632 -23.73 -26.02 17.39
N ASN A 633 -22.85 -25.87 18.39
CA ASN A 633 -23.21 -25.77 19.81
C ASN A 633 -23.69 -24.36 20.23
N GLY A 634 -23.81 -23.42 19.30
CA GLY A 634 -24.26 -22.04 19.52
C GLY A 634 -23.19 -21.08 20.03
N LYS A 635 -21.95 -21.53 20.24
CA LYS A 635 -20.85 -20.69 20.72
C LYS A 635 -20.09 -20.03 19.56
N PRO A 636 -19.52 -18.83 19.74
CA PRO A 636 -18.61 -18.25 18.75
C PRO A 636 -17.32 -19.07 18.66
N ALA A 637 -16.80 -19.20 17.44
CA ALA A 637 -15.53 -19.84 17.12
C ALA A 637 -14.89 -19.15 15.91
N SER A 638 -13.58 -19.28 15.75
CA SER A 638 -12.86 -18.78 14.57
C SER A 638 -12.01 -19.85 13.88
N VAL A 639 -11.76 -20.97 14.56
CA VAL A 639 -11.00 -22.11 14.04
C VAL A 639 -11.93 -23.22 13.55
N SER A 640 -11.71 -23.69 12.32
CA SER A 640 -12.42 -24.81 11.72
C SER A 640 -11.52 -25.67 10.82
N TYR A 641 -12.12 -26.67 10.17
CA TYR A 641 -11.57 -27.19 8.91
C TYR A 641 -11.67 -26.12 7.83
N SER A 642 -10.69 -26.12 6.91
CA SER A 642 -10.67 -25.42 5.62
C SER A 642 -11.65 -24.28 5.45
N THR A 643 -11.17 -23.06 5.57
CA THR A 643 -11.90 -21.93 5.02
C THR A 643 -11.81 -21.94 3.49
N THR A 644 -12.79 -21.33 2.84
CA THR A 644 -12.77 -21.17 1.39
C THR A 644 -11.55 -20.37 0.93
N MET A 645 -11.04 -19.46 1.78
CA MET A 645 -9.82 -18.70 1.53
C MET A 645 -8.59 -19.62 1.43
N ASP A 646 -8.35 -20.49 2.40
CA ASP A 646 -7.24 -21.45 2.37
C ASP A 646 -7.28 -22.31 1.09
N MET A 647 -8.45 -22.87 0.79
CA MET A 647 -8.63 -23.72 -0.39
C MET A 647 -8.41 -22.96 -1.70
N ALA A 648 -8.86 -21.71 -1.79
CA ALA A 648 -8.67 -20.87 -2.97
C ALA A 648 -7.18 -20.55 -3.18
N ILE A 649 -6.46 -20.17 -2.12
CA ILE A 649 -5.02 -19.87 -2.18
C ILE A 649 -4.22 -21.11 -2.57
N ILE A 650 -4.46 -22.25 -1.90
CA ILE A 650 -3.77 -23.51 -2.20
C ILE A 650 -3.98 -23.91 -3.65
N LYS A 651 -5.22 -23.80 -4.15
CA LYS A 651 -5.54 -24.12 -5.54
C LYS A 651 -4.78 -23.22 -6.53
N GLU A 652 -4.66 -21.92 -6.24
CA GLU A 652 -3.94 -20.97 -7.09
C GLU A 652 -2.44 -21.25 -7.09
N VAL A 653 -1.83 -21.48 -5.91
CA VAL A 653 -0.40 -21.82 -5.80
C VAL A 653 -0.09 -23.13 -6.54
N PHE A 654 -0.89 -24.18 -6.32
CA PHE A 654 -0.72 -25.45 -7.03
C PHE A 654 -0.84 -25.30 -8.54
N SER A 655 -1.78 -24.47 -9.01
CA SER A 655 -1.92 -24.18 -10.44
C SER A 655 -0.70 -23.43 -10.98
N GLY A 656 -0.17 -22.46 -10.23
CA GLY A 656 1.07 -21.75 -10.55
C GLY A 656 2.28 -22.67 -10.64
N VAL A 657 2.44 -23.63 -9.71
CA VAL A 657 3.53 -24.61 -9.72
C VAL A 657 3.47 -25.50 -10.95
N VAL A 658 2.30 -26.06 -11.28
CA VAL A 658 2.13 -26.93 -12.46
C VAL A 658 2.43 -26.16 -13.74
N ALA A 659 1.91 -24.94 -13.87
CA ALA A 659 2.13 -24.11 -15.06
C ALA A 659 3.59 -23.64 -15.18
N ALA A 660 4.23 -23.26 -14.08
CA ALA A 660 5.65 -22.91 -14.06
C ALA A 660 6.54 -24.11 -14.42
N ALA A 661 6.23 -25.30 -13.89
CA ALA A 661 6.93 -26.53 -14.22
C ALA A 661 6.79 -26.89 -15.71
N GLU A 662 5.62 -26.67 -16.31
CA GLU A 662 5.40 -26.86 -17.74
C GLU A 662 6.33 -25.97 -18.59
N VAL A 663 6.40 -24.68 -18.25
CA VAL A 663 7.28 -23.72 -18.93
C VAL A 663 8.76 -24.11 -18.82
N LEU A 664 9.18 -24.60 -17.65
CA LEU A 664 10.57 -24.95 -17.36
C LEU A 664 10.96 -26.37 -17.79
N GLY A 665 9.99 -27.20 -18.20
CA GLY A 665 10.23 -28.60 -18.57
C GLY A 665 10.34 -29.57 -17.38
N TYR A 666 9.77 -29.23 -16.23
CA TYR A 666 9.78 -30.01 -14.98
C TYR A 666 8.50 -30.82 -14.73
N THR A 667 7.69 -31.04 -15.78
CA THR A 667 6.35 -31.67 -15.69
C THR A 667 6.35 -33.06 -15.06
N ASN A 668 7.44 -33.82 -15.20
CA ASN A 668 7.56 -35.18 -14.67
C ASN A 668 8.20 -35.25 -13.28
N SER A 669 8.40 -34.11 -12.60
CA SER A 669 8.96 -34.10 -11.24
C SER A 669 8.00 -34.75 -10.23
N ASP A 670 8.56 -35.35 -9.18
CA ASP A 670 7.78 -35.95 -8.08
C ASP A 670 6.85 -34.93 -7.42
N LEU A 671 7.31 -33.68 -7.26
CA LEU A 671 6.49 -32.58 -6.73
C LEU A 671 5.26 -32.33 -7.59
N VAL A 672 5.42 -32.13 -8.90
CA VAL A 672 4.30 -31.81 -9.81
C VAL A 672 3.26 -32.93 -9.81
N ASN A 673 3.70 -34.20 -9.82
CA ASN A 673 2.81 -35.35 -9.72
C ASN A 673 2.01 -35.36 -8.41
N LYS A 674 2.66 -35.04 -7.27
CA LYS A 674 1.99 -34.93 -5.97
C LYS A 674 1.00 -33.78 -5.92
N VAL A 675 1.37 -32.62 -6.45
CA VAL A 675 0.52 -31.43 -6.55
C VAL A 675 -0.74 -31.73 -7.39
N GLN A 676 -0.59 -32.30 -8.58
CA GLN A 676 -1.72 -32.65 -9.44
C GLN A 676 -2.65 -33.66 -8.77
N LYS A 677 -2.10 -34.66 -8.06
CA LYS A 677 -2.89 -35.62 -7.29
C LYS A 677 -3.63 -34.97 -6.12
N ALA A 678 -3.01 -34.00 -5.45
CA ALA A 678 -3.66 -33.27 -4.36
C ALA A 678 -4.78 -32.35 -4.88
N GLN A 679 -4.57 -31.66 -6.01
CA GLN A 679 -5.56 -30.77 -6.61
C GLN A 679 -6.92 -31.43 -6.89
N THR A 680 -6.93 -32.71 -7.29
CA THR A 680 -8.17 -33.44 -7.57
C THR A 680 -8.96 -33.80 -6.31
N ARG A 681 -8.32 -33.66 -5.14
CA ARG A 681 -8.88 -33.96 -3.82
C ARG A 681 -9.08 -32.71 -2.95
N LEU A 682 -8.76 -31.52 -3.44
CA LEU A 682 -9.07 -30.28 -2.71
C LEU A 682 -10.59 -30.11 -2.59
N ARG A 683 -11.04 -29.60 -1.45
CA ARG A 683 -12.46 -29.35 -1.24
C ARG A 683 -13.00 -28.32 -2.25
N PRO A 684 -14.11 -28.61 -2.95
CA PRO A 684 -14.72 -27.65 -3.87
C PRO A 684 -15.42 -26.51 -3.13
N ILE A 685 -15.47 -25.34 -3.77
CA ILE A 685 -16.25 -24.19 -3.31
C ILE A 685 -17.74 -24.58 -3.24
N LYS A 686 -18.38 -24.30 -2.10
CA LYS A 686 -19.80 -24.54 -1.88
C LYS A 686 -20.61 -23.26 -1.95
N ILE A 687 -21.84 -23.40 -2.43
CA ILE A 687 -22.84 -22.33 -2.46
C ILE A 687 -23.83 -22.56 -1.33
N ALA A 688 -24.07 -21.55 -0.51
CA ALA A 688 -25.03 -21.57 0.58
C ALA A 688 -26.47 -21.53 0.06
N MET A 689 -27.45 -21.79 0.93
CA MET A 689 -28.88 -21.80 0.55
C MET A 689 -29.39 -20.44 0.05
N ASP A 690 -28.78 -19.35 0.49
CA ASP A 690 -29.10 -17.98 0.05
C ASP A 690 -28.41 -17.59 -1.27
N GLY A 691 -27.60 -18.49 -1.85
CA GLY A 691 -26.86 -18.28 -3.09
C GLY A 691 -25.48 -17.66 -2.92
N SER A 692 -25.04 -17.38 -1.68
CA SER A 692 -23.68 -16.89 -1.41
C SER A 692 -22.62 -18.00 -1.52
N ILE A 693 -21.35 -17.63 -1.74
CA ILE A 693 -20.24 -18.56 -1.56
C ILE A 693 -20.05 -18.76 -0.06
N MET A 694 -19.97 -20.01 0.38
CA MET A 694 -19.70 -20.31 1.78
C MET A 694 -18.28 -19.89 2.16
N GLU A 695 -18.13 -19.23 3.29
CA GLU A 695 -16.83 -18.80 3.81
C GLU A 695 -16.12 -19.90 4.62
N TRP A 696 -16.88 -20.64 5.44
CA TRP A 696 -16.37 -21.76 6.25
C TRP A 696 -16.92 -23.11 5.80
N VAL A 697 -16.16 -24.15 6.14
CA VAL A 697 -16.59 -25.53 6.13
C VAL A 697 -16.67 -25.99 7.59
N CYS A 698 -17.87 -26.33 8.05
CA CYS A 698 -18.01 -27.04 9.32
C CYS A 698 -18.16 -28.54 9.03
N GLY A 699 -17.29 -29.34 9.63
CA GLY A 699 -17.26 -30.79 9.52
C GLY A 699 -18.49 -31.44 10.15
N GLY A 700 -18.96 -32.51 9.50
CA GLY A 700 -20.12 -33.31 9.86
C GLY A 700 -20.99 -33.60 8.63
N LEU A 701 -21.48 -34.85 8.48
CA LEU A 701 -22.53 -35.19 7.50
C LEU A 701 -23.76 -34.30 7.80
N ASN A 702 -23.86 -33.15 7.12
CA ASN A 702 -24.93 -32.15 7.19
C ASN A 702 -24.92 -31.13 8.36
N ALA A 703 -23.81 -30.91 9.06
CA ALA A 703 -23.74 -29.85 10.10
C ALA A 703 -23.11 -28.57 9.53
N PHE A 704 -23.86 -27.46 9.55
CA PHE A 704 -23.43 -26.17 9.00
C PHE A 704 -23.31 -25.13 10.11
N CYS A 705 -22.27 -24.29 10.05
CA CYS A 705 -22.16 -23.11 10.88
C CYS A 705 -22.82 -21.91 10.19
N SER A 706 -23.62 -21.15 10.92
CA SER A 706 -24.20 -19.90 10.42
C SER A 706 -23.21 -18.75 10.57
N SER A 707 -23.01 -17.96 9.52
CA SER A 707 -22.35 -16.66 9.61
C SER A 707 -23.14 -15.75 10.54
N SER A 708 -22.46 -15.03 11.44
CA SER A 708 -23.09 -14.20 12.48
C SER A 708 -23.95 -13.04 11.95
N SER A 709 -23.93 -12.76 10.64
CA SER A 709 -24.70 -11.67 10.03
C SER A 709 -26.21 -11.94 9.98
N SER A 710 -26.66 -13.19 10.03
CA SER A 710 -28.09 -13.54 9.94
C SER A 710 -28.80 -13.75 11.28
N ALA A 711 -28.09 -13.70 12.41
CA ALA A 711 -28.67 -13.93 13.74
C ALA A 711 -29.25 -12.66 14.40
N GLN A 712 -29.01 -11.47 13.83
CA GLN A 712 -29.52 -10.21 14.38
C GLN A 712 -30.95 -9.85 13.92
N GLU A 713 -31.55 -10.57 12.97
CA GLU A 713 -32.93 -10.28 12.48
C GLU A 713 -34.03 -11.15 13.11
N GLN A 714 -33.72 -12.02 14.09
CA GLN A 714 -34.75 -12.83 14.78
C GLN A 714 -34.96 -12.48 16.26
N SER A 715 -34.44 -11.34 16.73
CA SER A 715 -34.82 -10.78 18.03
C SER A 715 -34.99 -9.26 17.96
N LEU A 716 -36.05 -8.82 17.29
CA LEU A 716 -36.73 -7.53 17.51
C LEU A 716 -38.22 -7.70 17.26
#